data_AF-A0A8K0NZP0-F1
#
_entry.id   AF-A0A8K0NZP0-F1
#
_cell.length_a   1.000
_cell.length_b   1.000
_cell.length_c   1.000
_cell.angle_alpha   90.00
_cell.angle_beta   90.00
_cell.angle_gamma   90.00
#
_symmetry.space_group_name_H-M   'P 1'
#
loop_
_entity.id
_entity.type
_entity.pdbx_description
1 polymer ?
#
loop_
_entity_poly.entity_id
_entity_poly.type
_entity_poly.pdbx_seq_one_letter_code
_entity_poly.pdbx_strand_id
1 'polypeptide(L)'
;MLIDHLWANEPGLTDELASTLNELTSLNRSEHSRVALRARQVLIAAHQPAYELRHNQMESIFLSAVDMYGHDFHPENLQKLIMSETSIFDILHDFFYHTNKAVCMAALEVYVRRAYISYELTCLQHLELSGDVCLVNFQFLLPSSHPNRHPHNRVIGLYGEEGIDAETGWSATSANMTSDNPVGGSSLSMGNYMEDCQRTGCMAAFTSFEEFESYADEILELLDDFECVSCTVNPKVMEAVESSECRLSTSINISMSIGESAQSEEIEKSRDPIHILSIALKNPGLSSSKTGQNGKHNCEEDDEVLSRRFGAFCAYRQEDLLKRGVRRITFLTLANRQFPKFFTYRARDGYAEDRIYRHLEPALAFQLELNRMRTYDLEALPTSNQKMLLYLGKAKVAKGQEVTDFRFFIRSIIRHSDLITKEASFEYLQNEGERVLLEAMDELEIAFSHPYSKRTDCNHIFLNFVPTVIMDPSKIEESVTSMVMRYGPRLWKLRVLQAELKMTIRPTTNSKTTNIRLCIANESGYYLDICLYREVTDPKSGIIKFEAYGPKTGPLHGLPISVPYMTKDYLQQKRFQAQSSGTTYVYDYPDMFQQMVQKMWKDYIAQRPEEKIEIPSPVMNYVELVLKDRDYLIEQKRLPGENDIGMVAWRMTLYTPEYPSGRDIIVIANDMTYLIGSFGPREDLLFYHASKLSRRLGIPRIYLAANSGARIGMAEEIKSLYHVAWEDLEEPDKGFKYIYLTPEDFKKVSAVNSVHAVLIEDEGEPRYKITDIIGEYGSN
;
A
#
# COMPACT_ATOMS: atom_id res chain seq x y z
N MET A 1 -2.09 3.82 32.84
CA MET A 1 -2.09 3.14 34.15
C MET A 1 -3.40 3.29 34.89
N LEU A 2 -3.81 4.50 35.33
CA LEU A 2 -5.09 4.65 36.06
C LEU A 2 -6.30 4.29 35.18
N ILE A 3 -6.29 4.74 33.93
CA ILE A 3 -7.29 4.41 32.90
C ILE A 3 -7.35 2.88 32.65
N ASP A 4 -6.18 2.20 32.63
CA ASP A 4 -6.10 0.75 32.44
C ASP A 4 -6.66 -0.03 33.63
N HIS A 5 -6.41 0.46 34.85
CA HIS A 5 -6.92 -0.14 36.08
C HIS A 5 -8.44 0.00 36.17
N LEU A 6 -8.99 1.15 35.79
CA LEU A 6 -10.43 1.37 35.68
C LEU A 6 -11.05 0.38 34.69
N TRP A 7 -10.49 0.30 33.49
CA TRP A 7 -10.99 -0.59 32.44
C TRP A 7 -10.97 -2.08 32.82
N ALA A 8 -9.92 -2.55 33.52
CA ALA A 8 -9.80 -3.96 33.89
C ALA A 8 -10.79 -4.40 34.97
N ASN A 9 -11.28 -3.47 35.80
CA ASN A 9 -12.00 -3.79 37.03
C ASN A 9 -13.46 -3.31 37.06
N GLU A 10 -13.89 -2.40 36.19
CA GLU A 10 -15.28 -1.93 36.11
C GLU A 10 -15.92 -2.31 34.76
N PRO A 11 -16.93 -3.20 34.73
CA PRO A 11 -17.54 -3.71 33.50
C PRO A 11 -18.53 -2.74 32.84
N GLY A 12 -18.44 -1.44 33.13
CA GLY A 12 -19.29 -0.40 32.55
C GLY A 12 -18.78 1.00 32.91
N LEU A 13 -18.96 1.95 32.00
CA LEU A 13 -18.58 3.35 32.20
C LEU A 13 -19.75 4.09 32.88
N THR A 14 -19.54 4.71 34.04
CA THR A 14 -20.54 5.63 34.61
C THR A 14 -20.57 6.93 33.81
N ASP A 15 -21.72 7.61 33.76
CA ASP A 15 -21.89 8.86 32.99
C ASP A 15 -20.89 9.96 33.41
N GLU A 16 -20.56 10.04 34.70
CA GLU A 16 -19.55 10.98 35.22
C GLU A 16 -18.14 10.66 34.72
N LEU A 17 -17.78 9.37 34.68
CA LEU A 17 -16.49 8.91 34.17
C LEU A 17 -16.41 9.07 32.65
N ALA A 18 -17.53 8.86 31.94
CA ALA A 18 -17.66 9.10 30.51
C ALA A 18 -17.41 10.58 30.17
N SER A 19 -18.02 11.51 30.92
CA SER A 19 -17.78 12.95 30.77
C SER A 19 -16.31 13.31 31.00
N THR A 20 -15.71 12.79 32.06
CA THR A 20 -14.30 13.05 32.41
C THR A 20 -13.34 12.48 31.35
N LEU A 21 -13.61 11.28 30.85
CA LEU A 21 -12.82 10.67 29.78
C LEU A 21 -12.97 11.44 28.48
N ASN A 22 -14.17 11.97 28.16
CA ASN A 22 -14.38 12.82 26.99
C ASN A 22 -13.55 14.09 27.07
N GLU A 23 -13.48 14.75 28.25
CA GLU A 23 -12.56 15.87 28.45
C GLU A 23 -11.09 15.47 28.24
N LEU A 24 -10.67 14.30 28.73
CA LEU A 24 -9.31 13.79 28.49
C LEU A 24 -9.03 13.53 27.01
N THR A 25 -10.03 13.15 26.21
CA THR A 25 -9.84 13.00 24.76
C THR A 25 -9.61 14.31 24.02
N SER A 26 -9.99 15.45 24.62
CA SER A 26 -9.81 16.79 24.05
C SER A 26 -8.39 17.35 24.22
N LEU A 27 -7.51 16.62 24.92
CA LEU A 27 -6.12 17.02 25.13
C LEU A 27 -5.33 16.94 23.82
N ASN A 28 -5.00 18.11 23.27
CA ASN A 28 -4.44 18.25 21.92
C ASN A 28 -2.91 18.40 21.87
N ARG A 29 -2.20 18.29 23.00
CA ARG A 29 -0.73 18.38 23.02
C ARG A 29 -0.09 17.02 22.74
N SER A 30 1.04 17.00 22.01
CA SER A 30 1.78 15.79 21.67
C SER A 30 2.17 14.95 22.90
N GLU A 31 2.56 15.60 24.00
CA GLU A 31 2.91 15.00 25.29
C GLU A 31 1.75 14.20 25.94
N HIS A 32 0.50 14.60 25.66
CA HIS A 32 -0.69 14.00 26.25
C HIS A 32 -1.44 13.07 25.28
N SER A 33 -0.95 12.93 24.04
CA SER A 33 -1.57 12.14 22.98
C SER A 33 -1.86 10.70 23.38
N ARG A 34 -0.96 10.05 24.13
CA ARG A 34 -1.16 8.67 24.63
C ARG A 34 -2.28 8.57 25.66
N VAL A 35 -2.43 9.59 26.52
CA VAL A 35 -3.51 9.62 27.53
C VAL A 35 -4.85 9.90 26.85
N ALA A 36 -4.88 10.86 25.93
CA ALA A 36 -6.07 11.16 25.13
C ALA A 36 -6.52 9.94 24.30
N LEU A 37 -5.57 9.25 23.68
CA LEU A 37 -5.81 7.98 22.97
C LEU A 37 -6.38 6.93 23.91
N ARG A 38 -5.76 6.74 25.08
CA ARG A 38 -6.19 5.67 25.99
C ARG A 38 -7.56 5.94 26.58
N ALA A 39 -7.86 7.19 26.92
CA ALA A 39 -9.19 7.62 27.31
C ALA A 39 -10.22 7.36 26.21
N ARG A 40 -9.87 7.66 24.95
CA ARG A 40 -10.74 7.41 23.80
C ARG A 40 -10.94 5.92 23.52
N GLN A 41 -9.89 5.11 23.63
CA GLN A 41 -9.98 3.65 23.53
C GLN A 41 -10.93 3.08 24.57
N VAL A 42 -10.87 3.55 25.82
CA VAL A 42 -11.80 3.12 26.88
C VAL A 42 -13.23 3.57 26.59
N LEU A 43 -13.44 4.80 26.11
CA LEU A 43 -14.77 5.27 25.68
C LEU A 43 -15.34 4.44 24.52
N ILE A 44 -14.51 4.10 23.54
CA ILE A 44 -14.90 3.26 22.40
C ILE A 44 -15.19 1.84 22.86
N ALA A 45 -14.34 1.27 23.71
CA ALA A 45 -14.51 -0.08 24.22
C ALA A 45 -15.72 -0.18 25.15
N ALA A 46 -16.07 0.87 25.89
CA ALA A 46 -17.30 0.96 26.66
C ALA A 46 -18.55 1.02 25.78
N HIS A 47 -18.47 1.62 24.59
CA HIS A 47 -19.54 1.56 23.60
C HIS A 47 -19.60 0.22 22.84
N GLN A 48 -18.53 -0.58 22.87
CA GLN A 48 -18.56 -1.94 22.32
C GLN A 48 -19.28 -2.88 23.29
N PRO A 49 -20.29 -3.62 22.82
CA PRO A 49 -20.93 -4.62 23.66
C PRO A 49 -19.91 -5.69 24.07
N ALA A 50 -19.94 -6.08 25.36
CA ALA A 50 -19.08 -7.10 25.91
C ALA A 50 -19.14 -8.41 25.10
N TYR A 51 -18.05 -9.18 25.10
CA TYR A 51 -17.95 -10.44 24.36
C TYR A 51 -19.16 -11.35 24.57
N GLU A 52 -19.53 -11.58 25.84
CA GLU A 52 -20.66 -12.44 26.22
C GLU A 52 -21.99 -11.92 25.68
N LEU A 53 -22.19 -10.60 25.67
CA LEU A 53 -23.41 -10.00 25.13
C LEU A 53 -23.49 -10.20 23.61
N ARG A 54 -22.37 -9.99 22.90
CA ARG A 54 -22.28 -10.23 21.44
C ARG A 54 -22.46 -11.71 21.11
N HIS A 55 -21.88 -12.61 21.91
CA HIS A 55 -22.06 -14.05 21.77
C HIS A 55 -23.52 -14.44 21.90
N ASN A 56 -24.20 -14.02 22.98
CA ASN A 56 -25.62 -14.31 23.20
C ASN A 56 -26.53 -13.71 22.12
N GLN A 57 -26.22 -12.50 21.63
CA GLN A 57 -26.94 -11.90 20.52
C GLN A 57 -26.80 -12.71 19.24
N MET A 58 -25.57 -13.15 18.93
CA MET A 58 -25.29 -13.94 17.74
C MET A 58 -25.95 -15.33 17.81
N GLU A 59 -25.89 -15.97 18.97
CA GLU A 59 -26.58 -17.23 19.25
C GLU A 59 -28.10 -17.09 19.07
N SER A 60 -28.69 -16.03 19.61
CA SER A 60 -30.12 -15.73 19.43
C SER A 60 -30.50 -15.57 17.96
N ILE A 61 -29.65 -14.95 17.14
CA ILE A 61 -29.89 -14.82 15.70
C ILE A 61 -29.81 -16.18 15.01
N PHE A 62 -28.81 -17.01 15.32
CA PHE A 62 -28.71 -18.37 14.77
C PHE A 62 -29.90 -19.25 15.16
N LEU A 63 -30.29 -19.24 16.43
CA LEU A 63 -31.45 -19.98 16.91
C LEU A 63 -32.78 -19.44 16.33
N SER A 64 -32.85 -18.17 15.96
CA SER A 64 -34.02 -17.63 15.24
C SER A 64 -34.06 -18.00 13.75
N ALA A 65 -32.92 -18.38 13.16
CA ALA A 65 -32.82 -18.80 11.77
C ALA A 65 -33.09 -20.31 11.59
N VAL A 66 -32.93 -21.09 12.67
CA VAL A 66 -33.04 -22.55 12.72
C VAL A 66 -34.22 -22.92 13.63
N ASP A 67 -35.29 -23.48 13.06
CA ASP A 67 -36.41 -23.99 13.87
C ASP A 67 -35.95 -25.11 14.83
N MET A 68 -36.60 -25.24 15.99
CA MET A 68 -36.25 -26.18 17.08
C MET A 68 -36.22 -27.65 16.62
N TYR A 69 -36.90 -27.98 15.53
CA TYR A 69 -36.98 -29.31 14.93
C TYR A 69 -36.20 -29.45 13.61
N GLY A 70 -35.51 -28.39 13.16
CA GLY A 70 -34.63 -28.42 11.98
C GLY A 70 -35.33 -28.54 10.61
N HIS A 71 -36.66 -28.39 10.55
CA HIS A 71 -37.43 -28.59 9.32
C HIS A 71 -37.54 -27.32 8.46
N ASP A 72 -37.56 -26.13 9.06
CA ASP A 72 -37.65 -24.85 8.35
C ASP A 72 -36.39 -23.99 8.57
N PHE A 73 -35.64 -23.73 7.50
CA PHE A 73 -34.47 -22.85 7.49
C PHE A 73 -34.84 -21.47 6.96
N HIS A 74 -34.65 -20.42 7.77
CA HIS A 74 -35.01 -19.04 7.42
C HIS A 74 -33.74 -18.20 7.15
N PRO A 75 -33.20 -18.21 5.92
CA PRO A 75 -31.93 -17.54 5.60
C PRO A 75 -32.00 -16.00 5.75
N GLU A 76 -33.19 -15.41 5.72
CA GLU A 76 -33.38 -13.97 5.88
C GLU A 76 -32.86 -13.45 7.23
N ASN A 77 -32.98 -14.26 8.30
CA ASN A 77 -32.52 -13.87 9.63
C ASN A 77 -30.99 -13.80 9.71
N LEU A 78 -30.28 -14.60 8.91
CA LEU A 78 -28.81 -14.59 8.81
C LEU A 78 -28.29 -13.36 8.05
N GLN A 79 -29.12 -12.74 7.21
CA GLN A 79 -28.73 -11.56 6.44
C GLN A 79 -28.33 -10.40 7.35
N LYS A 80 -28.88 -10.32 8.57
CA LYS A 80 -28.46 -9.36 9.60
C LYS A 80 -26.98 -9.53 9.96
N LEU A 81 -26.50 -10.76 10.14
CA LEU A 81 -25.09 -11.06 10.45
C LEU A 81 -24.18 -10.88 9.23
N ILE A 82 -24.64 -11.31 8.05
CA ILE A 82 -23.86 -11.21 6.80
C ILE A 82 -23.60 -9.74 6.44
N MET A 83 -24.65 -8.91 6.51
CA MET A 83 -24.56 -7.48 6.20
C MET A 83 -24.10 -6.62 7.37
N SER A 84 -24.07 -7.16 8.61
CA SER A 84 -23.59 -6.43 9.79
C SER A 84 -22.23 -5.81 9.49
N GLU A 85 -21.93 -4.59 9.88
CA GLU A 85 -20.62 -3.99 9.58
C GLU A 85 -19.57 -4.31 10.65
N THR A 86 -19.92 -5.11 11.66
CA THR A 86 -19.06 -5.48 12.77
C THR A 86 -17.99 -6.52 12.47
N SER A 87 -16.98 -6.55 13.36
CA SER A 87 -16.11 -7.70 13.52
C SER A 87 -16.89 -8.81 14.19
N ILE A 88 -17.18 -9.88 13.43
CA ILE A 88 -17.88 -11.08 13.93
C ILE A 88 -16.98 -12.31 14.01
N PHE A 89 -15.81 -12.32 13.34
CA PHE A 89 -14.98 -13.53 13.24
C PHE A 89 -14.35 -13.97 14.56
N ASP A 90 -14.22 -13.06 15.53
CA ASP A 90 -13.78 -13.34 16.90
C ASP A 90 -14.79 -14.17 17.71
N ILE A 91 -16.06 -14.24 17.28
CA ILE A 91 -17.14 -14.97 17.97
C ILE A 91 -17.69 -16.08 17.07
N LEU A 92 -17.84 -15.80 15.77
CA LEU A 92 -18.50 -16.68 14.81
C LEU A 92 -17.95 -18.11 14.81
N HIS A 93 -16.65 -18.26 15.04
CA HIS A 93 -15.98 -19.54 14.98
C HIS A 93 -16.31 -20.49 16.14
N ASP A 94 -16.82 -19.97 17.27
CA ASP A 94 -17.31 -20.80 18.38
C ASP A 94 -18.53 -21.64 17.94
N PHE A 95 -19.37 -21.07 17.06
CA PHE A 95 -20.57 -21.72 16.55
C PHE A 95 -20.30 -22.82 15.51
N PHE A 96 -19.08 -22.97 15.01
CA PHE A 96 -18.72 -24.10 14.12
C PHE A 96 -18.79 -25.45 14.84
N TYR A 97 -18.69 -25.43 16.18
CA TYR A 97 -18.70 -26.62 17.03
C TYR A 97 -19.91 -26.63 17.98
N HIS A 98 -21.01 -26.01 17.56
CA HIS A 98 -22.25 -25.97 18.33
C HIS A 98 -22.89 -27.37 18.43
N THR A 99 -23.71 -27.61 19.46
CA THR A 99 -24.37 -28.90 19.67
C THR A 99 -25.42 -29.22 18.60
N ASN A 100 -26.05 -28.18 18.04
CA ASN A 100 -27.01 -28.29 16.94
C ASN A 100 -26.31 -28.19 15.58
N LYS A 101 -26.37 -29.26 14.78
CA LYS A 101 -25.76 -29.34 13.43
C LYS A 101 -26.25 -28.23 12.49
N ALA A 102 -27.53 -27.89 12.55
CA ALA A 102 -28.08 -26.84 11.68
C ALA A 102 -27.49 -25.46 12.01
N VAL A 103 -27.11 -25.20 13.27
CA VAL A 103 -26.38 -23.99 13.66
C VAL A 103 -24.95 -24.02 13.13
N CYS A 104 -24.27 -25.17 13.15
CA CYS A 104 -22.93 -25.31 12.56
C CYS A 104 -22.94 -25.00 11.06
N MET A 105 -23.91 -25.55 10.32
CA MET A 105 -24.09 -25.26 8.89
C MET A 105 -24.36 -23.78 8.62
N ALA A 106 -25.29 -23.19 9.39
CA ALA A 106 -25.59 -21.76 9.29
C ALA A 106 -24.37 -20.88 9.61
N ALA A 107 -23.54 -21.27 10.59
CA ALA A 107 -22.35 -20.52 10.96
C ALA A 107 -21.28 -20.55 9.85
N LEU A 108 -21.06 -21.71 9.22
CA LEU A 108 -20.17 -21.83 8.05
C LEU A 108 -20.69 -21.01 6.86
N GLU A 109 -22.00 -21.05 6.58
CA GLU A 109 -22.63 -20.22 5.55
C GLU A 109 -22.42 -18.72 5.81
N VAL A 110 -22.68 -18.27 7.05
CA VAL A 110 -22.48 -16.86 7.44
C VAL A 110 -21.00 -16.48 7.27
N TYR A 111 -20.07 -17.35 7.64
CA TYR A 111 -18.64 -17.09 7.45
C TYR A 111 -18.30 -16.86 5.98
N VAL A 112 -18.71 -17.79 5.10
CA VAL A 112 -18.45 -17.71 3.65
C VAL A 112 -19.07 -16.45 3.05
N ARG A 113 -20.36 -16.23 3.28
CA ARG A 113 -21.07 -15.04 2.75
C ARG A 113 -20.46 -13.73 3.25
N ARG A 114 -19.95 -13.74 4.49
CA ARG A 114 -19.30 -12.57 5.08
C ARG A 114 -17.90 -12.33 4.51
N ALA A 115 -17.08 -13.36 4.41
CA ALA A 115 -15.73 -13.26 3.86
C ALA A 115 -15.76 -12.83 2.39
N TYR A 116 -16.70 -13.38 1.62
CA TYR A 116 -16.86 -13.14 0.19
C TYR A 116 -17.87 -12.02 -0.13
N ILE A 117 -18.13 -11.08 0.80
CA ILE A 117 -19.10 -9.98 0.60
C ILE A 117 -18.78 -9.06 -0.59
N SER A 118 -17.50 -8.97 -0.98
CA SER A 118 -17.06 -8.20 -2.16
C SER A 118 -17.15 -9.00 -3.47
N TYR A 119 -17.53 -10.27 -3.42
CA TYR A 119 -17.67 -11.18 -4.55
C TYR A 119 -19.15 -11.50 -4.76
N GLU A 120 -19.49 -11.89 -5.98
CA GLU A 120 -20.84 -12.30 -6.31
C GLU A 120 -20.95 -13.82 -6.15
N LEU A 121 -21.58 -14.27 -5.07
CA LEU A 121 -21.83 -15.69 -4.81
C LEU A 121 -23.00 -16.17 -5.67
N THR A 122 -22.74 -17.14 -6.55
CA THR A 122 -23.75 -17.69 -7.47
C THR A 122 -24.47 -18.89 -6.89
N CYS A 123 -23.76 -19.72 -6.14
CA CYS A 123 -24.30 -20.94 -5.52
C CYS A 123 -23.64 -21.18 -4.16
N LEU A 124 -24.41 -21.73 -3.21
CA LEU A 124 -23.91 -22.22 -1.93
C LEU A 124 -24.71 -23.48 -1.56
N GLN A 125 -24.01 -24.56 -1.26
CA GLN A 125 -24.57 -25.88 -0.97
C GLN A 125 -24.01 -26.41 0.35
N HIS A 126 -24.91 -27.04 1.10
CA HIS A 126 -24.65 -27.70 2.37
C HIS A 126 -24.42 -29.18 2.11
N LEU A 127 -23.24 -29.68 2.46
CA LEU A 127 -22.82 -31.06 2.30
C LEU A 127 -22.37 -31.62 3.65
N GLU A 128 -22.43 -32.94 3.78
CA GLU A 128 -21.94 -33.67 4.95
C GLU A 128 -20.98 -34.75 4.46
N LEU A 129 -19.82 -34.85 5.11
CA LEU A 129 -18.84 -35.91 4.88
C LEU A 129 -19.26 -37.19 5.63
N SER A 130 -18.64 -38.32 5.28
CA SER A 130 -18.87 -39.65 5.86
C SER A 130 -18.82 -39.72 7.39
N GLY A 131 -18.17 -38.75 8.04
CA GLY A 131 -18.03 -38.60 9.49
C GLY A 131 -18.98 -37.60 10.16
N ASP A 132 -20.12 -37.24 9.55
CA ASP A 132 -21.04 -36.19 10.06
C ASP A 132 -20.40 -34.78 10.12
N VAL A 133 -19.31 -34.57 9.38
CA VAL A 133 -18.61 -33.27 9.34
C VAL A 133 -19.33 -32.34 8.35
N CYS A 134 -19.73 -31.19 8.87
CA CYS A 134 -20.38 -30.11 8.13
C CYS A 134 -19.43 -29.45 7.12
N LEU A 135 -19.85 -29.40 5.85
CA LEU A 135 -19.08 -28.83 4.74
C LEU A 135 -19.95 -27.89 3.90
N VAL A 136 -19.38 -26.74 3.54
CA VAL A 136 -20.04 -25.77 2.66
C VAL A 136 -19.26 -25.66 1.35
N ASN A 137 -19.90 -26.04 0.24
CA ASN A 137 -19.39 -25.80 -1.11
C ASN A 137 -20.05 -24.54 -1.67
N PHE A 138 -19.28 -23.67 -2.32
CA PHE A 138 -19.78 -22.43 -2.85
C PHE A 138 -19.11 -22.05 -4.17
N GLN A 139 -19.82 -21.32 -5.01
CA GLN A 139 -19.33 -20.80 -6.27
C GLN A 139 -19.47 -19.29 -6.28
N PHE A 140 -18.46 -18.60 -6.82
CA PHE A 140 -18.46 -17.14 -6.85
C PHE A 140 -17.75 -16.59 -8.09
N LEU A 141 -18.13 -15.37 -8.46
CA LEU A 141 -17.50 -14.58 -9.50
C LEU A 141 -16.62 -13.50 -8.89
N LEU A 142 -15.46 -13.27 -9.52
CA LEU A 142 -14.58 -12.17 -9.18
C LEU A 142 -15.31 -10.82 -9.36
N PRO A 143 -15.14 -9.82 -8.48
CA PRO A 143 -15.74 -8.49 -8.67
C PRO A 143 -15.27 -7.82 -9.96
N SER A 144 -16.09 -6.94 -10.56
CA SER A 144 -15.78 -6.25 -11.82
C SER A 144 -14.45 -5.51 -11.76
N SER A 145 -14.12 -4.91 -10.62
CA SER A 145 -12.85 -4.23 -10.37
C SER A 145 -11.65 -5.16 -10.14
N HIS A 146 -11.83 -6.48 -10.15
CA HIS A 146 -10.75 -7.42 -9.94
C HIS A 146 -9.80 -7.51 -11.15
N PRO A 147 -8.47 -7.48 -10.98
CA PRO A 147 -7.53 -7.50 -12.09
C PRO A 147 -7.68 -8.70 -13.04
N ASN A 148 -8.12 -9.84 -12.53
CA ASN A 148 -8.32 -11.07 -13.32
C ASN A 148 -9.70 -11.15 -14.01
N ARG A 149 -10.62 -10.18 -13.81
CA ARG A 149 -11.92 -10.13 -14.52
C ARG A 149 -11.83 -9.40 -15.86
N HIS A 150 -10.71 -8.73 -16.14
CA HIS A 150 -10.49 -7.99 -17.39
C HIS A 150 -9.23 -8.50 -18.13
N PRO A 151 -9.29 -8.69 -19.46
CA PRO A 151 -8.18 -9.27 -20.24
C PRO A 151 -6.96 -8.33 -20.42
N HIS A 152 -6.94 -7.16 -19.79
CA HIS A 152 -5.90 -6.14 -20.04
C HIS A 152 -4.49 -6.56 -19.59
N ASN A 153 -4.37 -7.48 -18.61
CA ASN A 153 -3.07 -7.99 -18.18
C ASN A 153 -2.50 -9.10 -19.09
N ARG A 154 -3.25 -9.65 -20.04
CA ARG A 154 -2.71 -10.64 -21.02
C ARG A 154 -2.14 -9.98 -22.29
N VAL A 155 -2.56 -8.75 -22.62
CA VAL A 155 -2.07 -8.05 -23.85
C VAL A 155 -0.66 -7.49 -23.68
N ILE A 156 -0.24 -7.11 -22.46
CA ILE A 156 1.13 -6.65 -22.18
C ILE A 156 2.15 -7.79 -22.33
N GLY A 157 1.73 -9.06 -22.22
CA GLY A 157 2.59 -10.23 -22.39
C GLY A 157 2.83 -10.68 -23.83
N LEU A 158 2.13 -10.10 -24.82
CA LEU A 158 2.29 -10.43 -26.24
C LEU A 158 3.16 -9.43 -27.02
N TYR A 159 3.55 -8.31 -26.38
CA TYR A 159 4.53 -7.36 -26.90
C TYR A 159 5.61 -7.15 -25.85
N GLY A 160 6.49 -8.13 -25.73
CA GLY A 160 7.62 -8.09 -24.81
C GLY A 160 8.75 -8.95 -25.31
N GLU A 161 9.37 -8.53 -26.41
CA GLU A 161 10.79 -8.77 -26.72
C GLU A 161 11.18 -7.93 -27.94
N GLU A 162 11.26 -6.61 -27.76
CA GLU A 162 12.20 -5.76 -28.50
C GLU A 162 12.33 -4.42 -27.76
N GLY A 163 13.57 -3.93 -27.62
CA GLY A 163 14.01 -2.97 -26.61
C GLY A 163 13.27 -1.62 -26.62
N ILE A 164 13.03 -1.08 -25.43
CA ILE A 164 12.55 0.29 -25.24
C ILE A 164 13.71 1.10 -24.67
N ASP A 165 14.32 1.90 -25.53
CA ASP A 165 15.12 3.05 -25.13
C ASP A 165 14.21 4.09 -24.46
N ALA A 166 14.71 4.64 -23.37
CA ALA A 166 14.08 5.70 -22.62
C ALA A 166 14.29 7.04 -23.33
N GLU A 167 13.23 7.65 -23.86
CA GLU A 167 13.07 9.11 -23.99
C GLU A 167 11.70 9.46 -24.60
N THR A 168 11.09 10.57 -24.14
CA THR A 168 9.77 11.15 -24.49
C THR A 168 8.56 10.49 -23.81
N GLY A 169 7.72 11.15 -23.02
CA GLY A 169 7.20 12.51 -23.11
C GLY A 169 5.71 12.42 -23.44
N TRP A 170 4.84 12.19 -22.45
CA TRP A 170 3.39 12.09 -22.66
C TRP A 170 2.81 13.43 -23.12
N SER A 171 2.67 13.59 -24.44
CA SER A 171 1.86 14.63 -25.06
C SER A 171 0.54 14.03 -25.52
N ALA A 172 -0.55 14.56 -24.96
CA ALA A 172 -1.89 14.32 -25.46
C ALA A 172 -2.04 14.95 -26.84
N THR A 173 -2.35 14.17 -27.87
CA THR A 173 -3.03 14.68 -29.07
C THR A 173 -4.04 13.67 -29.59
N SER A 174 -5.30 14.11 -29.53
CA SER A 174 -6.39 13.64 -30.35
C SER A 174 -6.03 13.75 -31.84
N ALA A 175 -6.19 12.65 -32.60
CA ALA A 175 -6.27 12.72 -34.05
C ALA A 175 -7.24 11.65 -34.59
N ASN A 176 -8.23 12.15 -35.33
CA ASN A 176 -9.10 11.40 -36.22
C ASN A 176 -8.33 10.43 -37.11
N MET A 177 -8.84 9.21 -37.31
CA MET A 177 -8.67 8.50 -38.58
C MET A 177 -9.97 7.82 -39.01
N THR A 178 -10.36 8.17 -40.23
CA THR A 178 -11.45 7.67 -41.04
C THR A 178 -11.02 6.44 -41.84
N SER A 179 -11.98 5.51 -41.99
CA SER A 179 -12.23 4.54 -43.08
C SER A 179 -11.20 3.49 -43.50
N ASP A 180 -11.74 2.27 -43.58
CA ASP A 180 -11.48 1.18 -44.55
C ASP A 180 -10.30 0.22 -44.35
N ASN A 181 -10.60 -0.92 -43.71
CA ASN A 181 -10.42 -2.24 -44.36
C ASN A 181 -11.16 -3.36 -43.57
N PRO A 182 -11.92 -4.26 -44.25
CA PRO A 182 -12.65 -5.34 -43.60
C PRO A 182 -11.86 -6.65 -43.67
N VAL A 183 -11.41 -7.19 -42.54
CA VAL A 183 -10.91 -8.57 -42.47
C VAL A 183 -11.42 -9.26 -41.20
N GLY A 184 -12.36 -10.19 -41.42
CA GLY A 184 -12.52 -11.42 -40.63
C GLY A 184 -12.88 -11.29 -39.16
N GLY A 185 -14.08 -10.80 -38.86
CA GLY A 185 -14.67 -10.94 -37.53
C GLY A 185 -14.98 -12.41 -37.22
N SER A 186 -14.08 -13.09 -36.49
CA SER A 186 -14.49 -14.17 -35.61
C SER A 186 -15.22 -13.54 -34.42
N SER A 187 -16.53 -13.71 -34.38
CA SER A 187 -17.35 -13.46 -33.20
C SER A 187 -16.85 -14.35 -32.05
N LEU A 188 -15.85 -13.89 -31.29
CA LEU A 188 -15.56 -14.42 -29.96
C LEU A 188 -16.82 -14.24 -29.11
N SER A 189 -17.52 -15.34 -28.85
CA SER A 189 -18.73 -15.36 -28.06
C SER A 189 -18.44 -14.87 -26.63
N MET A 190 -19.33 -14.03 -26.11
CA MET A 190 -19.33 -13.53 -24.73
C MET A 190 -19.34 -14.67 -23.67
N GLY A 191 -19.65 -15.90 -24.07
CA GLY A 191 -19.74 -17.08 -23.19
C GLY A 191 -18.41 -17.55 -22.61
N ASN A 192 -17.31 -17.53 -23.39
CA ASN A 192 -16.01 -18.05 -22.91
C ASN A 192 -15.32 -17.15 -21.87
N TYR A 193 -15.74 -15.89 -21.71
CA TYR A 193 -15.13 -14.97 -20.74
C TYR A 193 -15.69 -15.14 -19.32
N MET A 194 -16.87 -15.73 -19.15
CA MET A 194 -17.46 -15.97 -17.83
C MET A 194 -16.84 -17.19 -17.13
N GLU A 195 -16.46 -18.24 -17.88
CA GLU A 195 -15.85 -19.46 -17.33
C GLU A 195 -14.50 -19.17 -16.64
N ASP A 196 -13.67 -18.28 -17.21
CA ASP A 196 -12.36 -17.91 -16.63
C ASP A 196 -12.47 -17.08 -15.32
N CYS A 197 -13.66 -16.55 -15.00
CA CYS A 197 -13.90 -15.67 -13.85
C CYS A 197 -14.62 -16.35 -12.67
N GLN A 198 -15.18 -17.54 -12.91
CA GLN A 198 -15.87 -18.33 -11.89
C GLN A 198 -14.87 -19.17 -11.10
N ARG A 199 -15.05 -19.20 -9.79
CA ARG A 199 -14.24 -19.99 -8.87
C ARG A 199 -15.15 -20.76 -7.94
N THR A 200 -14.67 -21.90 -7.47
CA THR A 200 -15.38 -22.78 -6.55
C THR A 200 -14.59 -22.86 -5.25
N GLY A 201 -15.25 -22.80 -4.11
CA GLY A 201 -14.64 -22.87 -2.81
C GLY A 201 -15.33 -23.90 -1.93
N CYS A 202 -14.57 -24.53 -1.05
CA CYS A 202 -15.07 -25.46 -0.05
C CYS A 202 -14.52 -25.07 1.33
N MET A 203 -15.42 -25.02 2.32
CA MET A 203 -15.08 -24.75 3.70
C MET A 203 -15.60 -25.86 4.62
N ALA A 204 -14.73 -26.33 5.52
CA ALA A 204 -15.08 -27.33 6.54
C ALA A 204 -14.38 -27.01 7.86
N ALA A 205 -14.96 -27.46 8.98
CA ALA A 205 -14.42 -27.28 10.32
C ALA A 205 -14.13 -28.62 11.00
N PHE A 206 -12.94 -28.75 11.58
CA PHE A 206 -12.45 -29.98 12.23
C PHE A 206 -11.95 -29.68 13.63
N THR A 207 -12.07 -30.68 14.52
CA THR A 207 -11.64 -30.54 15.92
C THR A 207 -10.13 -30.64 16.09
N SER A 208 -9.45 -31.33 15.17
CA SER A 208 -8.00 -31.52 15.18
C SER A 208 -7.45 -31.59 13.76
N PHE A 209 -6.13 -31.48 13.62
CA PHE A 209 -5.48 -31.56 12.32
C PHE A 209 -5.41 -33.02 11.82
N GLU A 210 -5.26 -33.98 12.71
CA GLU A 210 -5.27 -35.41 12.40
C GLU A 210 -6.62 -35.88 11.86
N GLU A 211 -7.72 -35.31 12.38
CA GLU A 211 -9.06 -35.54 11.85
C GLU A 211 -9.18 -35.02 10.41
N PHE A 212 -8.69 -33.81 10.15
CA PHE A 212 -8.65 -33.27 8.79
C PHE A 212 -7.84 -34.16 7.83
N GLU A 213 -6.66 -34.64 8.24
CA GLU A 213 -5.84 -35.53 7.41
C GLU A 213 -6.57 -36.82 7.00
N SER A 214 -7.47 -37.31 7.86
CA SER A 214 -8.27 -38.52 7.61
C SER A 214 -9.38 -38.29 6.58
N TYR A 215 -9.95 -37.09 6.51
CA TYR A 215 -11.02 -36.72 5.56
C TYR A 215 -10.51 -35.96 4.34
N ALA A 216 -9.21 -35.68 4.25
CA ALA A 216 -8.63 -34.90 3.16
C ALA A 216 -8.88 -35.54 1.79
N ASP A 217 -8.81 -36.87 1.68
CA ASP A 217 -9.07 -37.60 0.44
C ASP A 217 -10.53 -37.44 -0.02
N GLU A 218 -11.49 -37.52 0.90
CA GLU A 218 -12.92 -37.36 0.61
C GLU A 218 -13.24 -35.93 0.13
N ILE A 219 -12.67 -34.91 0.77
CA ILE A 219 -12.83 -33.51 0.35
C ILE A 219 -12.30 -33.31 -1.07
N LEU A 220 -11.15 -33.92 -1.39
CA LEU A 220 -10.54 -33.80 -2.70
C LEU A 220 -11.34 -34.57 -3.77
N GLU A 221 -11.92 -35.72 -3.45
CA GLU A 221 -12.84 -36.44 -4.34
C GLU A 221 -14.10 -35.65 -4.65
N LEU A 222 -14.69 -34.98 -3.65
CA LEU A 222 -15.84 -34.11 -3.87
C LEU A 222 -15.53 -32.98 -4.87
N LEU A 223 -14.30 -32.45 -4.89
CA LEU A 223 -13.93 -31.39 -5.85
C LEU A 223 -13.97 -31.89 -7.31
N ASP A 224 -13.52 -33.13 -7.57
CA ASP A 224 -13.51 -33.72 -8.90
C ASP A 224 -14.94 -33.97 -9.42
N ASP A 225 -15.85 -34.38 -8.54
CA ASP A 225 -17.27 -34.56 -8.88
C ASP A 225 -17.92 -33.23 -9.34
N PHE A 226 -17.49 -32.09 -8.76
CA PHE A 226 -17.97 -30.77 -9.17
C PHE A 226 -17.34 -30.26 -10.48
N GLU A 227 -16.10 -30.65 -10.81
CA GLU A 227 -15.53 -30.38 -12.15
C GLU A 227 -16.33 -31.13 -13.23
N CYS A 228 -16.78 -32.36 -12.94
CA CYS A 228 -17.51 -33.18 -13.91
C CYS A 228 -18.90 -32.61 -14.27
N VAL A 229 -19.55 -31.87 -13.36
CA VAL A 229 -20.84 -31.18 -13.62
C VAL A 229 -20.65 -29.85 -14.37
N SER A 230 -19.48 -29.21 -14.23
CA SER A 230 -19.10 -28.00 -14.97
C SER A 230 -18.84 -28.27 -16.46
N CYS A 231 -18.63 -29.53 -16.84
CA CYS A 231 -18.41 -29.94 -18.22
C CYS A 231 -19.73 -30.35 -18.88
N THR A 232 -20.22 -29.53 -19.82
CA THR A 232 -21.30 -29.84 -20.78
C THR A 232 -22.75 -29.94 -20.26
N VAL A 233 -23.41 -28.78 -20.11
CA VAL A 233 -24.86 -28.72 -20.34
C VAL A 233 -25.09 -28.22 -21.77
N ASN A 234 -25.49 -29.13 -22.68
CA ASN A 234 -25.84 -28.78 -24.05
C ASN A 234 -27.13 -27.92 -24.04
N PRO A 235 -27.16 -26.70 -24.60
CA PRO A 235 -28.29 -25.77 -24.50
C PRO A 235 -29.61 -26.34 -25.04
N LYS A 236 -29.58 -27.40 -25.87
CA LYS A 236 -30.78 -28.10 -26.36
C LYS A 236 -31.49 -28.95 -25.30
N VAL A 237 -30.83 -29.34 -24.21
CA VAL A 237 -31.44 -30.16 -23.15
C VAL A 237 -32.22 -29.30 -22.17
N MET A 238 -31.79 -28.06 -21.94
CA MET A 238 -32.47 -27.10 -21.06
C MET A 238 -33.85 -26.69 -21.62
N GLU A 239 -33.96 -26.56 -22.94
CA GLU A 239 -35.22 -26.24 -23.64
C GLU A 239 -36.23 -27.41 -23.61
N ALA A 240 -35.76 -28.65 -23.45
CA ALA A 240 -36.64 -29.82 -23.32
C ALA A 240 -37.22 -29.98 -21.90
N VAL A 241 -36.51 -29.51 -20.86
CA VAL A 241 -36.93 -29.63 -19.46
C VAL A 241 -37.95 -28.57 -19.05
N GLU A 242 -37.97 -27.41 -19.71
CA GLU A 242 -39.00 -26.37 -19.48
C GLU A 242 -40.41 -26.75 -20.01
N SER A 243 -40.54 -27.87 -20.72
CA SER A 243 -41.80 -28.30 -21.35
C SER A 243 -42.60 -29.36 -20.57
N SER A 244 -42.25 -29.69 -19.32
CA SER A 244 -43.02 -30.65 -18.50
C SER A 244 -43.30 -30.16 -17.09
N GLU A 245 -44.56 -29.78 -16.85
CA GLU A 245 -45.13 -29.66 -15.50
C GLU A 245 -45.37 -31.06 -14.91
N CYS A 246 -44.70 -31.42 -13.79
CA CYS A 246 -45.34 -32.05 -12.62
C CYS A 246 -44.36 -32.49 -11.51
N ARG A 247 -44.94 -32.60 -10.32
CA ARG A 247 -44.35 -32.75 -8.98
C ARG A 247 -43.86 -34.18 -8.63
N LEU A 248 -43.06 -34.23 -7.57
CA LEU A 248 -42.59 -35.36 -6.74
C LEU A 248 -41.34 -36.13 -7.21
N SER A 249 -40.47 -36.36 -6.21
CA SER A 249 -39.20 -37.06 -6.21
C SER A 249 -39.19 -38.41 -6.93
N THR A 250 -38.13 -38.70 -7.68
CA THR A 250 -37.21 -39.85 -7.49
C THR A 250 -36.10 -39.82 -8.56
N SER A 251 -34.95 -40.36 -8.19
CA SER A 251 -33.70 -40.49 -8.95
C SER A 251 -33.86 -40.86 -10.43
N ILE A 252 -33.22 -40.09 -11.31
CA ILE A 252 -32.98 -40.46 -12.72
C ILE A 252 -31.52 -40.90 -12.84
N ASN A 253 -31.31 -42.21 -13.06
CA ASN A 253 -30.02 -42.76 -13.48
C ASN A 253 -29.79 -42.41 -14.96
N ILE A 254 -28.80 -41.58 -15.25
CA ILE A 254 -28.30 -41.38 -16.63
C ILE A 254 -27.13 -42.33 -16.82
N SER A 255 -27.33 -43.37 -17.64
CA SER A 255 -26.29 -44.28 -18.07
C SER A 255 -25.31 -43.56 -19.00
N MET A 256 -24.06 -43.40 -18.58
CA MET A 256 -22.97 -42.93 -19.44
C MET A 256 -22.60 -44.01 -20.46
N SER A 257 -22.66 -43.67 -21.75
CA SER A 257 -22.05 -44.47 -22.81
C SER A 257 -20.59 -44.02 -22.95
N ILE A 258 -19.68 -44.93 -22.62
CA ILE A 258 -18.23 -44.75 -22.78
C ILE A 258 -17.92 -44.77 -24.28
N GLY A 259 -17.61 -43.60 -24.84
CA GLY A 259 -16.97 -43.45 -26.14
C GLY A 259 -15.53 -43.03 -25.91
N GLU A 260 -14.59 -43.92 -26.20
CA GLU A 260 -13.15 -43.66 -26.17
C GLU A 260 -12.78 -42.52 -27.14
N SER A 261 -12.07 -41.50 -26.66
CA SER A 261 -11.29 -40.61 -27.52
C SER A 261 -10.06 -40.09 -26.79
N ALA A 262 -8.92 -40.68 -27.13
CA ALA A 262 -7.57 -40.39 -26.65
C ALA A 262 -7.00 -39.04 -27.17
N GLN A 263 -7.81 -37.96 -27.12
CA GLN A 263 -7.40 -36.60 -27.52
C GLN A 263 -7.54 -35.55 -26.39
N SER A 264 -7.97 -35.96 -25.18
CA SER A 264 -8.18 -35.07 -24.04
C SER A 264 -6.90 -34.75 -23.23
N GLU A 265 -5.83 -35.54 -23.34
CA GLU A 265 -4.66 -35.40 -22.45
C GLU A 265 -3.77 -34.17 -22.74
N GLU A 266 -3.82 -33.58 -23.95
CA GLU A 266 -2.99 -32.40 -24.28
C GLU A 266 -3.66 -31.06 -23.95
N ILE A 267 -4.99 -31.01 -23.78
CA ILE A 267 -5.74 -29.77 -23.47
C ILE A 267 -5.89 -29.56 -21.94
N GLU A 268 -5.79 -30.60 -21.13
CA GLU A 268 -5.95 -30.51 -19.66
C GLU A 268 -4.78 -29.83 -18.94
N LYS A 269 -3.57 -29.82 -19.52
CA LYS A 269 -2.36 -29.28 -18.85
C LYS A 269 -2.29 -27.75 -18.76
N SER A 270 -3.27 -27.00 -19.29
CA SER A 270 -3.24 -25.53 -19.32
C SER A 270 -4.42 -24.82 -18.64
N ARG A 271 -5.17 -25.48 -17.76
CA ARG A 271 -6.24 -24.82 -16.99
C ARG A 271 -5.68 -24.20 -15.71
N ASP A 272 -5.95 -22.92 -15.51
CA ASP A 272 -5.62 -22.23 -14.26
C ASP A 272 -6.40 -22.87 -13.10
N PRO A 273 -5.77 -23.19 -11.95
CA PRO A 273 -6.47 -23.81 -10.84
C PRO A 273 -7.57 -22.88 -10.30
N ILE A 274 -8.76 -23.45 -10.09
CA ILE A 274 -10.00 -22.72 -9.75
C ILE A 274 -10.51 -23.00 -8.32
N HIS A 275 -10.13 -24.11 -7.70
CA HIS A 275 -10.67 -24.53 -6.40
C HIS A 275 -10.00 -23.82 -5.22
N ILE A 276 -10.77 -23.47 -4.19
CA ILE A 276 -10.28 -22.83 -2.96
C ILE A 276 -10.70 -23.67 -1.77
N LEU A 277 -9.76 -24.02 -0.90
CA LEU A 277 -10.04 -24.75 0.33
C LEU A 277 -9.83 -23.85 1.55
N SER A 278 -10.80 -23.83 2.45
CA SER A 278 -10.74 -23.14 3.74
C SER A 278 -11.01 -24.15 4.87
N ILE A 279 -10.00 -24.46 5.67
CA ILE A 279 -10.06 -25.51 6.69
C ILE A 279 -9.97 -24.84 8.05
N ALA A 280 -11.04 -24.92 8.83
CA ALA A 280 -11.07 -24.42 10.19
C ALA A 280 -10.69 -25.52 11.19
N LEU A 281 -9.76 -25.21 12.11
CA LEU A 281 -9.21 -26.14 13.08
C LEU A 281 -9.42 -25.61 14.49
N LYS A 282 -10.08 -26.40 15.34
CA LYS A 282 -10.21 -26.09 16.77
C LYS A 282 -8.87 -26.34 17.45
N ASN A 283 -8.18 -25.27 17.85
CA ASN A 283 -7.01 -25.28 18.70
C ASN A 283 -6.05 -26.51 18.53
N PRO A 284 -5.25 -26.56 17.45
CA PRO A 284 -4.42 -27.72 17.08
C PRO A 284 -3.35 -28.12 18.11
N GLY A 285 -3.16 -27.35 19.19
CA GLY A 285 -2.16 -27.57 20.22
C GLY A 285 -2.61 -28.34 21.47
N LEU A 286 -3.85 -28.85 21.51
CA LEU A 286 -4.28 -29.74 22.60
C LEU A 286 -3.99 -31.22 22.30
N SER A 287 -2.80 -31.54 21.79
CA SER A 287 -2.33 -32.91 21.91
C SER A 287 -1.97 -33.17 23.38
N SER A 288 -2.56 -34.20 23.96
CA SER A 288 -2.42 -34.62 25.35
C SER A 288 -0.96 -34.69 25.83
N SER A 289 -0.47 -33.68 26.55
CA SER A 289 0.81 -33.77 27.26
C SER A 289 0.96 -32.70 28.36
N LYS A 290 0.81 -33.17 29.61
CA LYS A 290 1.28 -32.61 30.89
C LYS A 290 0.54 -31.40 31.46
N THR A 291 -0.39 -31.72 32.36
CA THR A 291 -0.83 -30.91 33.50
C THR A 291 0.36 -30.44 34.34
N GLY A 292 0.91 -29.27 34.02
CA GLY A 292 1.77 -28.51 34.91
C GLY A 292 0.92 -27.64 35.83
N GLN A 293 0.99 -27.89 37.15
CA GLN A 293 0.42 -27.02 38.16
C GLN A 293 1.12 -25.66 38.11
N ASN A 294 0.47 -24.66 37.52
CA ASN A 294 0.46 -23.25 37.94
C ASN A 294 -0.47 -22.48 37.00
N GLY A 295 -1.62 -22.04 37.52
CA GLY A 295 -2.71 -21.40 36.78
C GLY A 295 -2.38 -20.04 36.17
N LYS A 296 -1.67 -20.05 35.05
CA LYS A 296 -1.65 -18.99 34.03
C LYS A 296 -1.70 -19.68 32.66
N HIS A 297 -2.90 -19.81 32.11
CA HIS A 297 -3.13 -20.33 30.75
C HIS A 297 -2.69 -19.31 29.70
N ASN A 298 -1.39 -19.24 29.39
CA ASN A 298 -0.89 -18.72 28.13
C ASN A 298 -0.17 -19.88 27.41
N CYS A 299 -0.95 -20.72 26.75
CA CYS A 299 -0.47 -21.80 25.90
C CYS A 299 -0.98 -21.53 24.48
N GLU A 300 -0.42 -20.50 23.84
CA GLU A 300 -0.49 -20.33 22.39
C GLU A 300 0.73 -21.06 21.80
N GLU A 301 0.51 -21.96 20.85
CA GLU A 301 1.61 -22.51 20.05
C GLU A 301 2.20 -21.40 19.16
N ASP A 302 3.53 -21.39 19.01
CA ASP A 302 4.22 -20.45 18.11
C ASP A 302 3.70 -20.59 16.67
N ASP A 303 3.35 -19.46 16.04
CA ASP A 303 2.86 -19.41 14.65
C ASP A 303 3.80 -20.14 13.66
N GLU A 304 5.10 -20.15 13.95
CA GLU A 304 6.14 -20.82 13.15
C GLU A 304 6.09 -22.36 13.25
N VAL A 305 5.57 -22.92 14.35
CA VAL A 305 5.39 -24.38 14.50
C VAL A 305 4.17 -24.83 13.70
N LEU A 306 3.07 -24.07 13.81
CA LEU A 306 1.83 -24.32 13.05
C LEU A 306 2.07 -24.20 11.54
N SER A 307 2.75 -23.15 11.09
CA SER A 307 3.14 -22.98 9.69
C SER A 307 3.96 -24.17 9.18
N ARG A 308 4.95 -24.65 9.94
CA ARG A 308 5.74 -25.83 9.54
C ARG A 308 4.90 -27.09 9.41
N ARG A 309 3.95 -27.31 10.32
CA ARG A 309 3.06 -28.48 10.30
C ARG A 309 2.14 -28.47 9.08
N PHE A 310 1.46 -27.36 8.83
CA PHE A 310 0.57 -27.20 7.67
C PHE A 310 1.36 -27.22 6.35
N GLY A 311 2.53 -26.59 6.31
CA GLY A 311 3.43 -26.61 5.17
C GLY A 311 3.93 -28.02 4.82
N ALA A 312 4.20 -28.87 5.83
CA ALA A 312 4.60 -30.26 5.59
C ALA A 312 3.48 -31.08 4.90
N PHE A 313 2.22 -30.89 5.31
CA PHE A 313 1.08 -31.53 4.65
C PHE A 313 0.90 -31.04 3.20
N CYS A 314 0.97 -29.73 2.97
CA CYS A 314 0.86 -29.15 1.63
C CYS A 314 2.00 -29.61 0.70
N ALA A 315 3.23 -29.73 1.22
CA ALA A 315 4.37 -30.23 0.46
C ALA A 315 4.22 -31.74 0.14
N TYR A 316 3.70 -32.53 1.09
CA TYR A 316 3.48 -33.96 0.90
C TYR A 316 2.43 -34.25 -0.19
N ARG A 317 1.33 -33.47 -0.23
CA ARG A 317 0.23 -33.62 -1.20
C ARG A 317 0.29 -32.62 -2.38
N GLN A 318 1.44 -32.00 -2.64
CA GLN A 318 1.57 -30.94 -3.64
C GLN A 318 1.10 -31.37 -5.03
N GLU A 319 1.48 -32.57 -5.48
CA GLU A 319 1.11 -33.07 -6.80
C GLU A 319 -0.40 -33.36 -6.92
N ASP A 320 -0.99 -33.96 -5.88
CA ASP A 320 -2.43 -34.26 -5.82
C ASP A 320 -3.27 -32.99 -5.86
N LEU A 321 -2.87 -31.98 -5.07
CA LEU A 321 -3.56 -30.69 -5.01
C LEU A 321 -3.51 -29.95 -6.36
N LEU A 322 -2.37 -30.03 -7.05
CA LEU A 322 -2.18 -29.38 -8.35
C LEU A 322 -2.97 -30.11 -9.44
N LYS A 323 -3.00 -31.44 -9.40
CA LYS A 323 -3.78 -32.28 -10.32
C LYS A 323 -5.28 -32.00 -10.24
N ARG A 324 -5.80 -31.78 -9.02
CA ARG A 324 -7.22 -31.47 -8.77
C ARG A 324 -7.54 -29.96 -8.78
N GLY A 325 -6.71 -29.15 -9.45
CA GLY A 325 -6.99 -27.74 -9.69
C GLY A 325 -7.12 -26.84 -8.44
N VAL A 326 -6.51 -27.21 -7.30
CA VAL A 326 -6.60 -26.43 -6.05
C VAL A 326 -5.73 -25.19 -6.11
N ARG A 327 -6.33 -24.02 -6.21
CA ARG A 327 -5.63 -22.73 -6.31
C ARG A 327 -4.94 -22.32 -5.02
N ARG A 328 -5.63 -22.50 -3.89
CA ARG A 328 -5.11 -22.17 -2.55
C ARG A 328 -5.80 -22.98 -1.47
N ILE A 329 -5.07 -23.20 -0.38
CA ILE A 329 -5.57 -23.78 0.86
C ILE A 329 -5.30 -22.78 1.98
N THR A 330 -6.32 -22.46 2.76
CA THR A 330 -6.21 -21.59 3.93
C THR A 330 -6.56 -22.39 5.18
N PHE A 331 -5.65 -22.47 6.13
CA PHE A 331 -5.90 -23.04 7.45
C PHE A 331 -6.25 -21.91 8.43
N LEU A 332 -7.36 -22.08 9.14
CA LEU A 332 -7.81 -21.18 10.20
C LEU A 332 -7.60 -21.88 11.53
N THR A 333 -6.75 -21.33 12.40
CA THR A 333 -6.62 -21.86 13.77
C THR A 333 -7.47 -21.02 14.71
N LEU A 334 -8.40 -21.70 15.37
CA LEU A 334 -9.43 -21.07 16.18
C LEU A 334 -9.05 -21.15 17.66
N ALA A 335 -8.94 -19.99 18.30
CA ALA A 335 -8.63 -19.84 19.72
C ALA A 335 -9.76 -19.07 20.41
N ASN A 336 -10.17 -19.54 21.58
CA ASN A 336 -11.32 -19.01 22.29
C ASN A 336 -11.13 -17.53 22.64
N ARG A 337 -12.16 -16.71 22.37
CA ARG A 337 -12.18 -15.24 22.58
C ARG A 337 -11.08 -14.47 21.83
N GLN A 338 -10.51 -15.03 20.78
CA GLN A 338 -9.48 -14.39 19.97
C GLN A 338 -9.90 -14.35 18.50
N PHE A 339 -9.26 -13.46 17.73
CA PHE A 339 -9.46 -13.44 16.29
C PHE A 339 -8.79 -14.67 15.66
N PRO A 340 -9.43 -15.35 14.68
CA PRO A 340 -8.83 -16.49 14.00
C PRO A 340 -7.48 -16.14 13.37
N LYS A 341 -6.49 -17.02 13.52
CA LYS A 341 -5.21 -16.90 12.81
C LYS A 341 -5.31 -17.63 11.46
N PHE A 342 -4.72 -17.05 10.43
CA PHE A 342 -4.85 -17.51 9.04
C PHE A 342 -3.48 -17.87 8.45
N PHE A 343 -3.39 -19.05 7.84
CA PHE A 343 -2.21 -19.54 7.13
C PHE A 343 -2.59 -19.95 5.72
N THR A 344 -2.07 -19.27 4.70
CA THR A 344 -2.49 -19.46 3.31
C THR A 344 -1.36 -20.05 2.47
N TYR A 345 -1.66 -21.13 1.73
CA TYR A 345 -0.74 -21.84 0.83
C TYR A 345 -1.29 -21.79 -0.59
N ARG A 346 -0.47 -21.46 -1.60
CA ARG A 346 -0.95 -21.23 -2.98
C ARG A 346 -0.22 -22.05 -4.02
N ALA A 347 -0.94 -22.50 -5.04
CA ALA A 347 -0.38 -23.26 -6.15
C ALA A 347 0.76 -22.55 -6.88
N ARG A 348 0.65 -21.23 -7.10
CA ARG A 348 1.68 -20.45 -7.82
C ARG A 348 3.06 -20.44 -7.16
N ASP A 349 3.08 -20.66 -5.84
CA ASP A 349 4.29 -20.68 -5.02
C ASP A 349 4.66 -22.13 -4.64
N GLY A 350 4.14 -23.13 -5.36
CA GLY A 350 4.36 -24.55 -5.07
C GLY A 350 3.74 -25.01 -3.75
N TYR A 351 2.64 -24.37 -3.32
CA TYR A 351 2.04 -24.51 -1.98
C TYR A 351 3.02 -24.23 -0.84
N ALA A 352 3.99 -23.34 -1.04
CA ALA A 352 4.65 -22.65 0.06
C ALA A 352 3.68 -21.65 0.73
N GLU A 353 3.90 -21.35 2.01
CA GLU A 353 3.09 -20.37 2.74
C GLU A 353 3.31 -18.98 2.12
N ASP A 354 2.21 -18.31 1.74
CA ASP A 354 2.27 -16.89 1.48
C ASP A 354 2.11 -16.08 2.77
N ARG A 355 3.25 -15.67 3.31
CA ARG A 355 3.33 -14.85 4.52
C ARG A 355 2.64 -13.49 4.39
N ILE A 356 2.41 -12.98 3.18
CA ILE A 356 1.66 -11.73 2.95
C ILE A 356 0.22 -11.85 3.47
N TYR A 357 -0.36 -13.05 3.41
CA TYR A 357 -1.73 -13.32 3.85
C TYR A 357 -1.76 -13.94 5.26
N ARG A 358 -0.64 -13.96 5.99
CA ARG A 358 -0.61 -14.44 7.37
C ARG A 358 -1.53 -13.56 8.23
N HIS A 359 -2.42 -14.20 8.99
CA HIS A 359 -3.46 -13.55 9.81
C HIS A 359 -4.46 -12.69 9.03
N LEU A 360 -4.52 -12.84 7.70
CA LEU A 360 -5.49 -12.16 6.83
C LEU A 360 -6.32 -13.20 6.06
N GLU A 361 -7.64 -13.13 6.22
CA GLU A 361 -8.56 -13.89 5.36
C GLU A 361 -8.39 -13.46 3.88
N PRO A 362 -7.97 -14.37 2.97
CA PRO A 362 -7.66 -14.01 1.59
C PRO A 362 -8.82 -13.42 0.79
N ALA A 363 -10.07 -13.70 1.15
CA ALA A 363 -11.22 -13.02 0.53
C ALA A 363 -11.25 -11.51 0.85
N LEU A 364 -10.84 -11.11 2.05
CA LEU A 364 -10.77 -9.71 2.48
C LEU A 364 -9.58 -8.94 1.90
N ALA A 365 -8.55 -9.63 1.40
CA ALA A 365 -7.38 -8.99 0.81
C ALA A 365 -7.70 -8.05 -0.36
N PHE A 366 -8.81 -8.32 -1.08
CA PHE A 366 -9.29 -7.42 -2.13
C PHE A 366 -9.68 -6.04 -1.58
N GLN A 367 -10.31 -5.99 -0.40
CA GLN A 367 -10.68 -4.74 0.28
C GLN A 367 -9.48 -3.94 0.76
N LEU A 368 -8.33 -4.61 0.96
CA LEU A 368 -7.06 -3.99 1.30
C LEU A 368 -6.26 -3.56 0.08
N GLU A 369 -6.71 -3.86 -1.12
CA GLU A 369 -6.11 -3.42 -2.39
C GLU A 369 -4.61 -3.74 -2.53
N LEU A 370 -4.20 -4.92 -2.05
CA LEU A 370 -2.80 -5.36 -2.08
C LEU A 370 -2.17 -5.30 -3.49
N ASN A 371 -3.00 -5.44 -4.53
CA ASN A 371 -2.61 -5.34 -5.94
C ASN A 371 -1.95 -3.99 -6.29
N ARG A 372 -2.29 -2.90 -5.59
CA ARG A 372 -1.66 -1.59 -5.83
C ARG A 372 -0.19 -1.57 -5.40
N MET A 373 0.24 -2.49 -4.53
CA MET A 373 1.64 -2.60 -4.09
C MET A 373 2.46 -3.57 -4.94
N ARG A 374 1.95 -4.04 -6.10
CA ARG A 374 2.62 -5.04 -6.96
C ARG A 374 4.01 -4.65 -7.48
N THR A 375 4.33 -3.35 -7.48
CA THR A 375 5.63 -2.76 -7.83
C THR A 375 6.70 -2.99 -6.76
N TYR A 376 6.29 -3.45 -5.56
CA TYR A 376 7.16 -3.77 -4.45
C TYR A 376 7.19 -5.29 -4.22
N ASP A 377 8.32 -5.77 -3.75
CA ASP A 377 8.46 -7.04 -3.08
C ASP A 377 8.11 -6.84 -1.59
N LEU A 378 7.15 -7.61 -1.09
CA LEU A 378 6.50 -7.35 0.20
C LEU A 378 6.95 -8.37 1.24
N GLU A 379 7.32 -7.87 2.41
CA GLU A 379 7.62 -8.65 3.60
C GLU A 379 6.61 -8.28 4.69
N ALA A 380 5.77 -9.22 5.10
CA ALA A 380 4.81 -9.01 6.18
C ALA A 380 5.53 -9.01 7.54
N LEU A 381 5.28 -7.96 8.33
CA LEU A 381 5.84 -7.81 9.67
C LEU A 381 4.78 -8.15 10.73
N PRO A 382 5.14 -8.87 11.80
CA PRO A 382 4.21 -9.18 12.87
C PRO A 382 3.83 -7.90 13.62
N THR A 383 2.52 -7.75 13.88
CA THR A 383 1.94 -6.62 14.62
C THR A 383 1.30 -7.13 15.91
N SER A 384 1.21 -6.27 16.93
CA SER A 384 0.52 -6.64 18.18
C SER A 384 -0.99 -6.69 17.97
N ASN A 385 -1.51 -5.83 17.11
CA ASN A 385 -2.91 -5.82 16.68
C ASN A 385 -3.08 -6.50 15.31
N GLN A 386 -3.61 -7.72 15.31
CA GLN A 386 -3.85 -8.51 14.09
C GLN A 386 -4.82 -7.86 13.09
N LYS A 387 -5.60 -6.85 13.50
CA LYS A 387 -6.46 -6.08 12.58
C LYS A 387 -5.65 -5.13 11.68
N MET A 388 -4.41 -4.81 12.07
CA MET A 388 -3.50 -3.99 11.30
C MET A 388 -2.43 -4.84 10.64
N LEU A 389 -2.29 -4.63 9.34
CA LEU A 389 -1.32 -5.33 8.52
C LEU A 389 -0.22 -4.37 8.14
N LEU A 390 1.00 -4.72 8.53
CA LEU A 390 2.19 -3.95 8.26
C LEU A 390 3.07 -4.72 7.28
N TYR A 391 3.43 -4.07 6.18
CA TYR A 391 4.32 -4.62 5.17
C TYR A 391 5.55 -3.72 5.00
N LEU A 392 6.73 -4.32 4.93
CA LEU A 392 7.91 -3.69 4.38
C LEU A 392 7.95 -3.94 2.88
N GLY A 393 7.79 -2.89 2.08
CA GLY A 393 7.91 -2.95 0.63
C GLY A 393 9.31 -2.56 0.17
N LYS A 394 9.93 -3.42 -0.64
CA LYS A 394 11.20 -3.19 -1.34
C LYS A 394 10.89 -2.99 -2.82
N ALA A 395 11.21 -1.83 -3.41
CA ALA A 395 10.88 -1.61 -4.81
C ALA A 395 11.54 -2.64 -5.73
N LYS A 396 10.78 -3.15 -6.71
CA LYS A 396 11.32 -4.06 -7.72
C LYS A 396 12.20 -3.27 -8.69
N VAL A 397 13.47 -3.65 -8.76
CA VAL A 397 14.48 -3.06 -9.65
C VAL A 397 15.04 -4.12 -10.60
N ALA A 398 15.71 -3.70 -11.67
CA ALA A 398 16.37 -4.61 -12.59
C ALA A 398 17.46 -5.42 -11.88
N LYS A 399 17.71 -6.66 -12.36
CA LYS A 399 18.71 -7.56 -11.76
C LYS A 399 20.10 -6.90 -11.77
N GLY A 400 20.72 -6.76 -10.60
CA GLY A 400 22.05 -6.16 -10.41
C GLY A 400 22.05 -4.72 -9.89
N GLN A 401 20.90 -4.04 -9.88
CA GLN A 401 20.77 -2.71 -9.29
C GLN A 401 20.44 -2.80 -7.79
N GLU A 402 21.04 -1.93 -6.98
CA GLU A 402 20.70 -1.85 -5.56
C GLU A 402 19.32 -1.21 -5.37
N VAL A 403 18.49 -1.79 -4.52
CA VAL A 403 17.19 -1.22 -4.14
C VAL A 403 17.41 0.03 -3.31
N THR A 404 16.96 1.19 -3.78
CA THR A 404 17.01 2.46 -3.03
C THR A 404 15.71 2.78 -2.30
N ASP A 405 14.59 2.25 -2.80
CA ASP A 405 13.26 2.53 -2.28
C ASP A 405 12.75 1.42 -1.35
N PHE A 406 12.69 1.76 -0.06
CA PHE A 406 12.06 0.97 0.98
C PHE A 406 10.92 1.80 1.57
N ARG A 407 9.77 1.18 1.81
CA ARG A 407 8.60 1.82 2.43
C ARG A 407 7.92 0.89 3.41
N PHE A 408 7.39 1.42 4.49
CA PHE A 408 6.39 0.74 5.29
C PHE A 408 5.00 1.05 4.76
N PHE A 409 4.21 0.01 4.51
CA PHE A 409 2.80 0.09 4.16
C PHE A 409 1.97 -0.46 5.32
N ILE A 410 1.17 0.39 5.94
CA ILE A 410 0.15 -0.07 6.88
C ILE A 410 -1.20 -0.08 6.20
N ARG A 411 -1.94 -1.17 6.37
CA ARG A 411 -3.30 -1.30 5.89
C ARG A 411 -4.22 -1.82 6.99
N SER A 412 -5.41 -1.22 7.10
CA SER A 412 -6.40 -1.63 8.09
C SER A 412 -7.82 -1.49 7.54
N ILE A 413 -8.70 -2.39 7.97
CA ILE A 413 -10.14 -2.35 7.69
C ILE A 413 -10.85 -1.89 8.97
N ILE A 414 -11.57 -0.79 8.87
CA ILE A 414 -12.35 -0.22 9.96
C ILE A 414 -13.80 -0.67 9.78
N ARG A 415 -14.36 -1.24 10.86
CA ARG A 415 -15.66 -1.89 10.94
C ARG A 415 -16.46 -1.28 12.07
N HIS A 416 -17.79 -1.31 11.98
CA HIS A 416 -18.67 -0.78 13.03
C HIS A 416 -18.53 -1.59 14.33
N SER A 417 -18.90 -1.02 15.48
CA SER A 417 -18.84 -1.69 16.78
C SER A 417 -20.11 -2.49 17.11
N ASP A 418 -21.27 -2.04 16.64
CA ASP A 418 -22.59 -2.63 16.94
C ASP A 418 -23.12 -3.49 15.78
N LEU A 419 -23.63 -4.69 16.11
CA LEU A 419 -24.04 -5.73 15.17
C LEU A 419 -25.23 -5.34 14.30
N ILE A 420 -26.10 -4.46 14.81
CA ILE A 420 -27.42 -4.19 14.21
C ILE A 420 -27.39 -2.93 13.33
N THR A 421 -26.67 -1.90 13.76
CA THR A 421 -26.63 -0.63 13.06
C THR A 421 -25.81 -0.72 11.77
N LYS A 422 -26.46 -0.35 10.65
CA LYS A 422 -25.84 -0.27 9.31
C LYS A 422 -25.24 1.10 9.00
N GLU A 423 -25.49 2.08 9.86
CA GLU A 423 -25.13 3.48 9.64
C GLU A 423 -24.27 3.95 10.79
N ALA A 424 -23.07 4.40 10.45
CA ALA A 424 -22.17 5.03 11.38
C ALA A 424 -22.43 6.54 11.45
N SER A 425 -22.35 7.11 12.65
CA SER A 425 -22.29 8.56 12.80
C SER A 425 -20.94 9.10 12.33
N PHE A 426 -20.91 10.37 11.93
CA PHE A 426 -19.65 11.04 11.59
C PHE A 426 -18.67 11.09 12.78
N GLU A 427 -19.18 11.27 13.99
CA GLU A 427 -18.35 11.30 15.21
C GLU A 427 -17.68 9.94 15.47
N TYR A 428 -18.41 8.85 15.23
CA TYR A 428 -17.85 7.50 15.28
C TYR A 428 -16.69 7.35 14.29
N LEU A 429 -16.90 7.76 13.02
CA LEU A 429 -15.87 7.70 11.99
C LEU A 429 -14.60 8.46 12.39
N GLN A 430 -14.77 9.68 12.90
CA GLN A 430 -13.64 10.52 13.31
C GLN A 430 -12.87 9.89 14.47
N ASN A 431 -13.58 9.36 15.48
CA ASN A 431 -12.97 8.75 16.66
C ASN A 431 -12.28 7.42 16.35
N GLU A 432 -12.91 6.56 15.56
CA GLU A 432 -12.30 5.31 15.11
C GLU A 432 -11.13 5.54 14.18
N GLY A 433 -11.25 6.49 13.24
CA GLY A 433 -10.17 6.88 12.35
C GLY A 433 -8.95 7.35 13.12
N GLU A 434 -9.15 8.23 14.12
CA GLU A 434 -8.07 8.73 14.98
C GLU A 434 -7.44 7.62 15.82
N ARG A 435 -8.26 6.72 16.40
CA ARG A 435 -7.78 5.56 17.17
C ARG A 435 -6.89 4.66 16.32
N VAL A 436 -7.37 4.26 15.14
CA VAL A 436 -6.63 3.35 14.24
C VAL A 436 -5.38 4.02 13.67
N LEU A 437 -5.44 5.33 13.38
CA LEU A 437 -4.26 6.09 12.96
C LEU A 437 -3.17 6.06 14.04
N LEU A 438 -3.54 6.28 15.31
CA LEU A 438 -2.58 6.28 16.41
C LEU A 438 -1.99 4.90 16.69
N GLU A 439 -2.82 3.85 16.62
CA GLU A 439 -2.32 2.47 16.72
C GLU A 439 -1.40 2.12 15.53
N ALA A 440 -1.71 2.58 14.32
CA ALA A 440 -0.82 2.42 13.17
C ALA A 440 0.52 3.12 13.39
N MET A 441 0.53 4.31 14.00
CA MET A 441 1.75 5.03 14.33
C MET A 441 2.57 4.32 15.42
N ASP A 442 1.92 3.71 16.42
CA ASP A 442 2.58 2.89 17.45
C ASP A 442 3.25 1.65 16.82
N GLU A 443 2.55 0.95 15.92
CA GLU A 443 3.11 -0.21 15.19
C GLU A 443 4.24 0.21 14.25
N LEU A 444 4.17 1.37 13.60
CA LEU A 444 5.30 1.93 12.85
C LEU A 444 6.49 2.19 13.76
N GLU A 445 6.30 2.79 14.94
CA GLU A 445 7.42 3.03 15.88
C GLU A 445 8.15 1.74 16.24
N ILE A 446 7.42 0.63 16.41
CA ILE A 446 8.00 -0.70 16.61
C ILE A 446 8.71 -1.18 15.34
N ALA A 447 8.11 -1.00 14.17
CA ALA A 447 8.69 -1.35 12.87
C ALA A 447 10.03 -0.64 12.60
N PHE A 448 10.25 0.53 13.18
CA PHE A 448 11.53 1.25 13.08
C PHE A 448 12.70 0.53 13.78
N SER A 449 12.44 -0.52 14.56
CA SER A 449 13.48 -1.43 15.06
C SER A 449 14.08 -2.35 13.98
N HIS A 450 13.39 -2.51 12.84
CA HIS A 450 13.84 -3.37 11.75
C HIS A 450 15.15 -2.87 11.12
N PRO A 451 16.08 -3.74 10.68
CA PRO A 451 17.38 -3.31 10.14
C PRO A 451 17.30 -2.34 8.95
N TYR A 452 16.30 -2.53 8.08
CA TYR A 452 16.08 -1.69 6.90
C TYR A 452 15.28 -0.41 7.19
N SER A 453 14.82 -0.17 8.42
CA SER A 453 13.99 1.00 8.77
C SER A 453 14.69 2.33 8.48
N LYS A 454 16.02 2.40 8.64
CA LYS A 454 16.78 3.62 8.38
C LYS A 454 16.71 4.07 6.93
N ARG A 455 16.51 3.12 6.01
CA ARG A 455 16.38 3.34 4.56
C ARG A 455 14.94 3.64 4.14
N THR A 456 13.96 3.49 5.02
CA THR A 456 12.56 3.72 4.65
C THR A 456 12.25 5.20 4.49
N ASP A 457 11.44 5.53 3.50
CA ASP A 457 10.92 6.87 3.25
C ASP A 457 9.59 6.74 2.50
N CYS A 458 8.79 7.81 2.45
CA CYS A 458 7.45 7.78 1.86
C CYS A 458 6.54 6.67 2.42
N ASN A 459 6.57 6.44 3.74
CA ASN A 459 5.70 5.45 4.38
C ASN A 459 4.23 5.79 4.12
N HIS A 460 3.42 4.74 3.98
CA HIS A 460 2.05 4.82 3.48
C HIS A 460 1.06 4.20 4.47
N ILE A 461 -0.04 4.91 4.73
CA ILE A 461 -1.14 4.41 5.57
C ILE A 461 -2.41 4.31 4.71
N PHE A 462 -3.02 3.13 4.66
CA PHE A 462 -4.30 2.88 3.99
C PHE A 462 -5.35 2.45 5.01
N LEU A 463 -6.42 3.24 5.14
CA LEU A 463 -7.56 2.93 6.01
C LEU A 463 -8.81 2.74 5.16
N ASN A 464 -9.42 1.57 5.25
CA ASN A 464 -10.66 1.26 4.56
C ASN A 464 -11.83 1.21 5.55
N PHE A 465 -12.66 2.24 5.55
CA PHE A 465 -13.90 2.30 6.29
C PHE A 465 -15.00 1.58 5.51
N VAL A 466 -15.35 0.40 6.00
CA VAL A 466 -16.45 -0.41 5.44
C VAL A 466 -17.82 0.19 5.76
N PRO A 467 -18.05 0.80 6.96
CA PRO A 467 -19.35 1.34 7.28
C PRO A 467 -19.85 2.43 6.34
N THR A 468 -21.15 2.41 6.06
CA THR A 468 -21.78 3.49 5.30
C THR A 468 -22.06 4.68 6.22
N VAL A 469 -21.53 5.86 5.86
CA VAL A 469 -21.66 7.07 6.68
C VAL A 469 -22.65 8.05 6.04
N ILE A 470 -23.55 8.61 6.85
CA ILE A 470 -24.41 9.72 6.40
C ILE A 470 -23.69 11.04 6.65
N MET A 471 -23.15 11.63 5.58
CA MET A 471 -22.45 12.92 5.69
C MET A 471 -22.30 13.64 4.35
N ASP A 472 -22.01 14.94 4.44
CA ASP A 472 -21.55 15.75 3.31
C ASP A 472 -20.02 15.58 3.14
N PRO A 473 -19.52 15.25 1.95
CA PRO A 473 -18.08 15.11 1.70
C PRO A 473 -17.23 16.35 2.06
N SER A 474 -17.79 17.56 2.06
CA SER A 474 -17.06 18.78 2.47
C SER A 474 -16.51 18.69 3.91
N LYS A 475 -17.23 18.03 4.82
CA LYS A 475 -16.84 17.86 6.22
C LYS A 475 -15.68 16.87 6.41
N ILE A 476 -15.45 15.97 5.44
CA ILE A 476 -14.38 14.97 5.49
C ILE A 476 -13.03 15.70 5.46
N GLU A 477 -12.86 16.63 4.51
CA GLU A 477 -11.62 17.35 4.30
C GLU A 477 -11.23 18.18 5.53
N GLU A 478 -12.18 18.90 6.13
CA GLU A 478 -11.95 19.71 7.33
C GLU A 478 -11.50 18.86 8.53
N SER A 479 -12.21 17.75 8.77
CA SER A 479 -11.91 16.83 9.88
C SER A 479 -10.54 16.19 9.75
N VAL A 480 -10.21 15.71 8.56
CA VAL A 480 -8.92 15.07 8.30
C VAL A 480 -7.79 16.09 8.33
N THR A 481 -7.99 17.31 7.83
CA THR A 481 -7.00 18.39 7.91
C THR A 481 -6.64 18.70 9.38
N SER A 482 -7.65 18.82 10.24
CA SER A 482 -7.46 19.04 11.68
C SER A 482 -6.66 17.90 12.33
N MET A 483 -6.96 16.65 11.96
CA MET A 483 -6.27 15.47 12.47
C MET A 483 -4.81 15.40 12.03
N VAL A 484 -4.53 15.63 10.74
CA VAL A 484 -3.16 15.61 10.19
C VAL A 484 -2.33 16.74 10.79
N MET A 485 -2.88 17.95 10.93
CA MET A 485 -2.17 19.06 11.55
C MET A 485 -1.84 18.79 13.02
N ARG A 486 -2.74 18.11 13.76
CA ARG A 486 -2.52 17.70 15.16
C ARG A 486 -1.37 16.70 15.30
N TYR A 487 -1.29 15.70 14.42
CA TYR A 487 -0.29 14.62 14.49
C TYR A 487 0.91 14.81 13.56
N GLY A 488 0.98 15.92 12.83
CA GLY A 488 1.98 16.23 11.82
C GLY A 488 3.43 15.97 12.26
N PRO A 489 3.89 16.45 13.43
CA PRO A 489 5.26 16.21 13.90
C PRO A 489 5.61 14.73 14.05
N ARG A 490 4.64 13.91 14.49
CA ARG A 490 4.84 12.48 14.71
C ARG A 490 4.77 11.70 13.39
N LEU A 491 3.85 12.05 12.50
CA LEU A 491 3.79 11.51 11.14
C LEU A 491 5.09 11.81 10.35
N TRP A 492 5.61 13.03 10.49
CA TRP A 492 6.87 13.45 9.90
C TRP A 492 8.06 12.64 10.42
N LYS A 493 8.16 12.45 11.74
CA LYS A 493 9.20 11.61 12.35
C LYS A 493 9.14 10.16 11.83
N LEU A 494 7.93 9.65 11.60
CA LEU A 494 7.70 8.32 11.04
C LEU A 494 7.80 8.27 9.52
N ARG A 495 8.18 9.37 8.85
CA ARG A 495 8.30 9.50 7.40
C ARG A 495 7.03 9.08 6.64
N VAL A 496 5.86 9.32 7.24
CA VAL A 496 4.56 9.07 6.61
C VAL A 496 4.23 10.26 5.72
N LEU A 497 4.49 10.12 4.42
CA LEU A 497 4.28 11.19 3.43
C LEU A 497 2.98 11.00 2.63
N GLN A 498 2.41 9.80 2.64
CA GLN A 498 1.17 9.50 1.93
C GLN A 498 0.18 8.75 2.84
N ALA A 499 -1.08 9.13 2.77
CA ALA A 499 -2.17 8.39 3.40
C ALA A 499 -3.39 8.35 2.47
N GLU A 500 -4.13 7.25 2.53
CA GLU A 500 -5.33 7.03 1.73
C GLU A 500 -6.45 6.52 2.62
N LEU A 501 -7.61 7.19 2.56
CA LEU A 501 -8.82 6.76 3.24
C LEU A 501 -9.86 6.40 2.18
N LYS A 502 -10.43 5.19 2.30
CA LYS A 502 -11.56 4.74 1.49
C LYS A 502 -12.78 4.65 2.38
N MET A 503 -13.90 5.23 1.93
CA MET A 503 -15.16 5.18 2.67
C MET A 503 -16.36 5.25 1.74
N THR A 504 -17.48 4.68 2.17
CA THR A 504 -18.75 4.77 1.45
C THR A 504 -19.64 5.78 2.16
N ILE A 505 -20.07 6.82 1.44
CA ILE A 505 -20.91 7.88 1.99
C ILE A 505 -22.26 7.99 1.28
N ARG A 506 -23.25 8.52 1.99
CA ARG A 506 -24.57 8.89 1.46
C ARG A 506 -24.99 10.26 2.03
N PRO A 507 -25.47 11.22 1.23
CA PRO A 507 -25.95 12.49 1.77
C PRO A 507 -27.15 12.35 2.72
N THR A 508 -28.08 11.45 2.39
CA THR A 508 -29.30 11.17 3.16
C THR A 508 -29.62 9.67 3.19
N THR A 509 -30.44 9.22 4.13
CA THR A 509 -30.82 7.80 4.33
C THR A 509 -31.40 7.12 3.08
N ASN A 510 -32.05 7.88 2.19
CA ASN A 510 -32.64 7.36 0.96
C ASN A 510 -31.80 7.64 -0.30
N SER A 511 -30.66 8.32 -0.17
CA SER A 511 -29.79 8.62 -1.30
C SER A 511 -28.90 7.43 -1.69
N LYS A 512 -28.48 7.40 -2.95
CA LYS A 512 -27.55 6.40 -3.47
C LYS A 512 -26.19 6.56 -2.78
N THR A 513 -25.59 5.43 -2.40
CA THR A 513 -24.24 5.39 -1.83
C THR A 513 -23.19 5.73 -2.89
N THR A 514 -22.15 6.42 -2.46
CA THR A 514 -20.99 6.78 -3.29
C THR A 514 -19.72 6.38 -2.56
N ASN A 515 -18.81 5.71 -3.27
CA ASN A 515 -17.49 5.41 -2.74
C ASN A 515 -16.58 6.60 -2.96
N ILE A 516 -16.03 7.11 -1.87
CA ILE A 516 -15.13 8.25 -1.84
C ILE A 516 -13.76 7.78 -1.39
N ARG A 517 -12.73 8.30 -2.05
CA ARG A 517 -11.34 8.12 -1.69
C ARG A 517 -10.70 9.47 -1.42
N LEU A 518 -10.13 9.60 -0.23
CA LEU A 518 -9.33 10.74 0.16
C LEU A 518 -7.86 10.36 0.08
N CYS A 519 -7.11 11.03 -0.78
CA CYS A 519 -5.67 10.88 -0.88
C CYS A 519 -5.01 12.11 -0.27
N ILE A 520 -4.07 11.86 0.64
CA ILE A 520 -3.33 12.87 1.37
C ILE A 520 -1.86 12.66 1.03
N ALA A 521 -1.19 13.71 0.55
CA ALA A 521 0.23 13.69 0.24
C ALA A 521 0.92 14.91 0.86
N ASN A 522 2.06 14.69 1.51
CA ASN A 522 2.91 15.75 2.04
C ASN A 522 4.35 15.52 1.58
N GLU A 523 4.62 15.71 0.29
CA GLU A 523 5.93 15.39 -0.30
C GLU A 523 7.04 16.35 0.18
N SER A 524 6.74 17.64 0.26
CA SER A 524 7.71 18.68 0.65
C SER A 524 7.85 18.84 2.16
N GLY A 525 6.89 18.36 2.94
CA GLY A 525 6.82 18.53 4.39
C GLY A 525 6.10 19.80 4.86
N TYR A 526 5.89 20.75 3.96
CA TYR A 526 5.30 22.07 4.27
C TYR A 526 3.89 22.22 3.72
N TYR A 527 3.55 21.45 2.67
CA TYR A 527 2.25 21.50 2.01
C TYR A 527 1.53 20.17 2.12
N LEU A 528 0.34 20.21 2.69
CA LEU A 528 -0.56 19.08 2.66
C LEU A 528 -1.44 19.17 1.41
N ASP A 529 -1.18 18.31 0.44
CA ASP A 529 -2.07 18.11 -0.69
C ASP A 529 -3.16 17.10 -0.30
N ILE A 530 -4.41 17.57 -0.27
CA ILE A 530 -5.58 16.74 -0.08
C ILE A 530 -6.37 16.70 -1.39
N CYS A 531 -6.54 15.50 -1.92
CA CYS A 531 -7.32 15.24 -3.12
C CYS A 531 -8.46 14.27 -2.82
N LEU A 532 -9.69 14.69 -3.09
CA LEU A 532 -10.88 13.87 -2.95
C LEU A 532 -11.29 13.30 -4.31
N TYR A 533 -11.58 11.99 -4.34
CA TYR A 533 -12.02 11.29 -5.54
C TYR A 533 -13.30 10.50 -5.27
N ARG A 534 -14.16 10.38 -6.28
CA ARG A 534 -15.25 9.42 -6.34
C ARG A 534 -14.88 8.27 -7.27
N GLU A 535 -15.25 7.05 -6.89
CA GLU A 535 -15.07 5.86 -7.74
C GLU A 535 -16.26 5.74 -8.70
N VAL A 536 -16.01 5.87 -10.00
CA VAL A 536 -17.05 5.82 -11.03
C VAL A 536 -16.73 4.78 -12.07
N THR A 537 -17.72 3.94 -12.37
CA THR A 537 -17.63 2.95 -13.44
C THR A 537 -17.80 3.66 -14.79
N ASP A 538 -16.79 3.55 -15.65
CA ASP A 538 -16.88 4.04 -17.02
C ASP A 538 -17.87 3.18 -17.82
N PRO A 539 -18.96 3.74 -18.36
CA PRO A 539 -20.00 2.99 -19.05
C PRO A 539 -19.51 2.30 -20.34
N LYS A 540 -18.41 2.76 -20.95
CA LYS A 540 -17.87 2.17 -22.18
C LYS A 540 -16.91 1.01 -21.91
N SER A 541 -16.04 1.16 -20.91
CA SER A 541 -15.00 0.18 -20.61
C SER A 541 -15.35 -0.77 -19.47
N GLY A 542 -16.37 -0.45 -18.66
CA GLY A 542 -16.71 -1.19 -17.44
C GLY A 542 -15.67 -1.03 -16.31
N ILE A 543 -14.60 -0.27 -16.53
CA ILE A 543 -13.51 -0.07 -15.58
C ILE A 543 -13.91 1.02 -14.59
N ILE A 544 -13.67 0.76 -13.31
CA ILE A 544 -13.84 1.76 -12.25
C ILE A 544 -12.62 2.69 -12.23
N LYS A 545 -12.87 3.99 -12.40
CA LYS A 545 -11.87 5.05 -12.45
C LYS A 545 -12.05 6.04 -11.30
N PHE A 546 -10.97 6.71 -10.94
CA PHE A 546 -11.01 7.87 -10.06
C PHE A 546 -11.54 9.08 -10.82
N GLU A 547 -12.53 9.75 -10.25
CA GLU A 547 -12.99 11.03 -10.75
C GLU A 547 -12.85 12.05 -9.62
N ALA A 548 -12.28 13.22 -9.93
CA ALA A 548 -12.01 14.22 -8.90
C ALA A 548 -13.33 14.79 -8.38
N TYR A 549 -13.43 14.92 -7.05
CA TYR A 549 -14.58 15.49 -6.38
C TYR A 549 -14.23 16.91 -5.93
N GLY A 550 -14.77 17.92 -6.62
CA GLY A 550 -14.52 19.33 -6.35
C GLY A 550 -13.78 20.06 -7.47
N PRO A 551 -13.33 21.30 -7.23
CA PRO A 551 -12.70 22.14 -8.27
C PRO A 551 -11.27 21.73 -8.59
N LYS A 552 -10.59 21.00 -7.68
CA LYS A 552 -9.19 20.58 -7.85
C LYS A 552 -9.12 19.24 -8.60
N THR A 553 -8.45 19.23 -9.75
CA THR A 553 -8.07 17.98 -10.42
C THR A 553 -6.78 17.45 -9.81
N GLY A 554 -6.88 16.33 -9.10
CA GLY A 554 -5.72 15.65 -8.51
C GLY A 554 -5.01 14.68 -9.47
N PRO A 555 -3.82 14.17 -9.12
CA PRO A 555 -2.97 13.34 -9.99
C PRO A 555 -3.60 12.00 -10.41
N LEU A 556 -4.54 11.46 -9.63
CA LEU A 556 -5.19 10.19 -9.94
C LEU A 556 -6.42 10.34 -10.85
N HIS A 557 -6.82 11.57 -11.21
CA HIS A 557 -8.01 11.82 -12.00
C HIS A 557 -7.99 11.05 -13.35
N GLY A 558 -9.05 10.31 -13.63
CA GLY A 558 -9.23 9.51 -14.83
C GLY A 558 -8.50 8.16 -14.84
N LEU A 559 -7.66 7.87 -13.85
CA LEU A 559 -6.92 6.62 -13.76
C LEU A 559 -7.77 5.48 -13.16
N PRO A 560 -7.51 4.20 -13.53
CA PRO A 560 -8.16 3.06 -12.91
C PRO A 560 -7.84 2.94 -11.41
N ILE A 561 -8.80 2.45 -10.61
CA ILE A 561 -8.58 2.26 -9.16
C ILE A 561 -7.49 1.22 -8.83
N SER A 562 -7.17 0.35 -9.77
CA SER A 562 -6.13 -0.67 -9.66
C SER A 562 -4.71 -0.16 -9.98
N VAL A 563 -4.55 1.15 -10.25
CA VAL A 563 -3.25 1.76 -10.54
C VAL A 563 -2.26 1.50 -9.40
N PRO A 564 -1.08 0.92 -9.70
CA PRO A 564 -0.09 0.62 -8.68
C PRO A 564 0.57 1.89 -8.12
N TYR A 565 1.09 1.81 -6.91
CA TYR A 565 1.93 2.87 -6.35
C TYR A 565 3.23 2.96 -7.14
N MET A 566 3.58 4.18 -7.52
CA MET A 566 4.85 4.48 -8.17
C MET A 566 6.00 4.29 -7.19
N THR A 567 7.12 3.76 -7.68
CA THR A 567 8.39 3.71 -6.96
C THR A 567 8.95 5.12 -6.79
N LYS A 568 9.99 5.29 -5.95
CA LYS A 568 10.59 6.61 -5.73
C LYS A 568 11.13 7.15 -7.05
N ASP A 569 10.70 8.36 -7.37
CA ASP A 569 11.26 9.13 -8.46
C ASP A 569 12.60 9.74 -8.05
N TYR A 570 13.42 10.09 -9.05
CA TYR A 570 14.73 10.75 -8.86
C TYR A 570 14.64 11.98 -7.93
N LEU A 571 13.56 12.76 -8.06
CA LEU A 571 13.29 13.93 -7.21
C LEU A 571 13.07 13.57 -5.75
N GLN A 572 12.35 12.47 -5.48
CA GLN A 572 12.09 12.05 -4.12
C GLN A 572 13.38 11.56 -3.43
N GLN A 573 14.29 10.93 -4.17
CA GLN A 573 15.61 10.58 -3.64
C GLN A 573 16.40 11.83 -3.23
N LYS A 574 16.40 12.87 -4.07
CA LYS A 574 17.00 14.18 -3.77
C LYS A 574 16.37 14.83 -2.53
N ARG A 575 15.04 14.81 -2.42
CA ARG A 575 14.30 15.28 -1.23
C ARG A 575 14.72 14.54 0.03
N PHE A 576 14.77 13.21 -0.02
CA PHE A 576 15.19 12.39 1.11
C PHE A 576 16.61 12.73 1.58
N GLN A 577 17.55 12.98 0.64
CA GLN A 577 18.92 13.38 0.97
C GLN A 577 18.96 14.75 1.66
N ALA A 578 18.21 15.73 1.14
CA ALA A 578 18.09 17.06 1.74
C ALA A 578 17.48 17.00 3.15
N GLN A 579 16.36 16.28 3.30
CA GLN A 579 15.64 16.12 4.57
C GLN A 579 16.46 15.37 5.62
N SER A 580 17.20 14.33 5.21
CA SER A 580 18.11 13.60 6.10
C SER A 580 19.24 14.48 6.64
N SER A 581 19.55 15.56 5.92
CA SER A 581 20.52 16.58 6.34
C SER A 581 19.88 17.77 7.06
N GLY A 582 18.56 17.70 7.32
CA GLY A 582 17.80 18.71 8.06
C GLY A 582 17.43 19.95 7.24
N THR A 583 17.48 19.91 5.91
CA THR A 583 17.08 21.03 5.04
C THR A 583 15.99 20.65 4.05
N THR A 584 15.31 21.66 3.52
CA THR A 584 14.36 21.51 2.40
C THR A 584 15.11 21.27 1.09
N TYR A 585 14.52 20.48 0.19
CA TYR A 585 15.06 20.35 -1.15
C TYR A 585 14.88 21.65 -1.94
N VAL A 586 15.90 22.00 -2.73
CA VAL A 586 16.02 23.32 -3.35
C VAL A 586 14.84 23.67 -4.27
N TYR A 587 14.30 22.68 -4.99
CA TYR A 587 13.16 22.90 -5.90
C TYR A 587 11.79 22.94 -5.20
N ASP A 588 11.72 22.66 -3.90
CA ASP A 588 10.47 22.81 -3.13
C ASP A 588 10.32 24.25 -2.56
N TYR A 589 11.37 25.09 -2.63
CA TYR A 589 11.30 26.48 -2.17
C TYR A 589 10.27 27.35 -2.91
N PRO A 590 10.15 27.32 -4.25
CA PRO A 590 9.10 28.06 -4.96
C PRO A 590 7.70 27.78 -4.38
N ASP A 591 7.37 26.51 -4.10
CA ASP A 591 6.07 26.15 -3.53
C ASP A 591 5.86 26.73 -2.13
N MET A 592 6.92 26.83 -1.32
CA MET A 592 6.88 27.53 -0.03
C MET A 592 6.59 29.02 -0.19
N PHE A 593 7.22 29.70 -1.16
CA PHE A 593 6.92 31.10 -1.46
C PHE A 593 5.46 31.27 -1.89
N GLN A 594 4.97 30.39 -2.77
CA GLN A 594 3.58 30.44 -3.23
C GLN A 594 2.58 30.33 -2.08
N GLN A 595 2.79 29.37 -1.18
CA GLN A 595 1.93 29.17 0.00
C GLN A 595 1.94 30.36 0.95
N MET A 596 3.12 30.94 1.19
CA MET A 596 3.22 32.12 2.04
C MET A 596 2.51 33.33 1.43
N VAL A 597 2.57 33.51 0.10
CA VAL A 597 1.79 34.56 -0.59
C VAL A 597 0.29 34.30 -0.48
N GLN A 598 -0.16 33.06 -0.64
CA GLN A 598 -1.58 32.71 -0.43
C GLN A 598 -2.02 32.98 1.00
N LYS A 599 -1.20 32.64 1.99
CA LYS A 599 -1.48 32.92 3.40
C LYS A 599 -1.58 34.43 3.65
N MET A 600 -0.66 35.24 3.11
CA MET A 600 -0.73 36.70 3.22
C MET A 600 -2.04 37.26 2.65
N TRP A 601 -2.52 36.76 1.51
CA TRP A 601 -3.82 37.14 0.97
C TRP A 601 -4.99 36.75 1.88
N LYS A 602 -4.97 35.52 2.42
CA LYS A 602 -6.00 35.07 3.37
C LYS A 602 -6.04 35.96 4.62
N ASP A 603 -4.88 36.25 5.21
CA ASP A 603 -4.76 37.10 6.39
C ASP A 603 -5.21 38.55 6.08
N TYR A 604 -4.89 39.05 4.89
CA TYR A 604 -5.29 40.39 4.43
C TYR A 604 -6.80 40.53 4.25
N ILE A 605 -7.46 39.51 3.66
CA ILE A 605 -8.92 39.46 3.49
C ILE A 605 -9.62 39.30 4.85
N ALA A 606 -9.08 38.45 5.73
CA ALA A 606 -9.66 38.24 7.06
C ALA A 606 -9.68 39.53 7.90
N GLN A 607 -8.70 40.42 7.71
CA GLN A 607 -8.66 41.74 8.36
C GLN A 607 -9.64 42.75 7.75
N ARG A 608 -10.16 42.51 6.52
CA ARG A 608 -11.03 43.42 5.76
C ARG A 608 -12.23 42.68 5.16
N PRO A 609 -13.15 42.17 5.99
CA PRO A 609 -14.29 41.39 5.50
C PRO A 609 -15.30 42.21 4.67
N GLU A 610 -15.30 43.54 4.80
CA GLU A 610 -16.21 44.43 4.07
C GLU A 610 -15.74 44.77 2.65
N GLU A 611 -14.48 44.52 2.32
CA GLU A 611 -13.92 44.79 1.00
C GLU A 611 -13.96 43.53 0.13
N LYS A 612 -14.54 43.64 -1.07
CA LYS A 612 -14.52 42.55 -2.06
C LYS A 612 -13.15 42.53 -2.75
N ILE A 613 -12.21 41.83 -2.14
CA ILE A 613 -10.83 41.67 -2.63
C ILE A 613 -10.73 40.37 -3.44
N GLU A 614 -10.29 40.46 -4.69
CA GLU A 614 -10.03 39.30 -5.54
C GLU A 614 -8.55 38.91 -5.47
N ILE A 615 -8.28 37.63 -5.20
CA ILE A 615 -6.92 37.10 -5.17
C ILE A 615 -6.45 36.86 -6.61
N PRO A 616 -5.27 37.37 -7.02
CA PRO A 616 -4.69 37.07 -8.32
C PRO A 616 -4.46 35.57 -8.53
N SER A 617 -4.85 35.04 -9.69
CA SER A 617 -4.58 33.66 -10.10
C SER A 617 -3.80 33.67 -11.43
N PRO A 618 -2.53 33.23 -11.45
CA PRO A 618 -1.75 32.67 -10.34
C PRO A 618 -1.24 33.74 -9.34
N VAL A 619 -1.03 33.35 -8.07
CA VAL A 619 -0.48 34.21 -7.00
C VAL A 619 1.03 34.44 -7.09
N MET A 620 1.73 33.62 -7.89
CA MET A 620 3.16 33.72 -8.13
C MET A 620 3.48 33.10 -9.50
N ASN A 621 4.43 33.71 -10.20
CA ASN A 621 5.10 33.11 -11.35
C ASN A 621 6.60 33.02 -11.07
N TYR A 622 7.29 32.02 -11.61
CA TYR A 622 8.73 31.95 -11.54
C TYR A 622 9.34 31.31 -12.78
N VAL A 623 10.58 31.70 -13.08
CA VAL A 623 11.39 31.12 -14.15
C VAL A 623 12.80 30.90 -13.64
N GLU A 624 13.38 29.74 -13.95
CA GLU A 624 14.74 29.40 -13.53
C GLU A 624 15.76 30.16 -14.38
N LEU A 625 16.85 30.57 -13.74
CA LEU A 625 17.96 31.29 -14.33
C LEU A 625 19.16 30.34 -14.45
N VAL A 626 19.54 30.02 -15.69
CA VAL A 626 20.56 29.00 -16.00
C VAL A 626 21.77 29.66 -16.65
N LEU A 627 22.97 29.20 -16.29
CA LEU A 627 24.22 29.66 -16.88
C LEU A 627 24.48 28.93 -18.20
N LYS A 628 24.60 29.66 -19.31
CA LYS A 628 24.96 29.12 -20.62
C LYS A 628 26.35 29.62 -21.05
N ASP A 629 27.16 28.70 -21.58
CA ASP A 629 28.53 28.94 -22.09
C ASP A 629 29.41 29.83 -21.17
N ARG A 630 29.29 29.62 -19.85
CA ARG A 630 30.06 30.28 -18.77
C ARG A 630 29.90 31.81 -18.60
N ASP A 631 29.31 32.53 -19.54
CA ASP A 631 29.30 34.01 -19.51
C ASP A 631 27.92 34.68 -19.43
N TYR A 632 26.82 33.98 -19.71
CA TYR A 632 25.50 34.60 -19.74
C TYR A 632 24.39 33.79 -19.07
N LEU A 633 23.49 34.52 -18.42
CA LEU A 633 22.35 33.99 -17.69
C LEU A 633 21.11 34.03 -18.58
N ILE A 634 20.41 32.91 -18.71
CA ILE A 634 19.19 32.78 -19.51
C ILE A 634 18.01 32.34 -18.63
N GLU A 635 16.82 32.82 -18.97
CA GLU A 635 15.57 32.32 -18.39
C GLU A 635 15.18 31.02 -19.10
N GLN A 636 15.05 29.92 -18.36
CA GLN A 636 14.73 28.60 -18.89
C GLN A 636 13.63 27.93 -18.06
N LYS A 637 12.72 27.23 -18.73
CA LYS A 637 11.74 26.32 -18.11
C LYS A 637 12.23 24.89 -18.35
N ARG A 638 12.83 24.29 -17.33
CA ARG A 638 13.29 22.89 -17.33
C ARG A 638 12.62 22.11 -16.19
N LEU A 639 12.76 20.79 -16.17
CA LEU A 639 12.18 20.00 -15.09
C LEU A 639 12.99 20.22 -13.80
N PRO A 640 12.35 20.20 -12.62
CA PRO A 640 13.05 20.22 -11.35
C PRO A 640 14.13 19.14 -11.28
N GLY A 641 15.24 19.43 -10.61
CA GLY A 641 16.34 18.47 -10.39
C GLY A 641 17.27 18.21 -11.58
N GLU A 642 17.04 18.85 -12.73
CA GLU A 642 17.93 18.83 -13.90
C GLU A 642 19.09 19.84 -13.80
N ASN A 643 19.39 20.34 -12.60
CA ASN A 643 20.55 21.20 -12.38
C ASN A 643 21.86 20.42 -12.49
N ASP A 644 22.77 20.94 -13.30
CA ASP A 644 24.12 20.44 -13.53
C ASP A 644 25.17 21.15 -12.66
N ILE A 645 24.74 22.12 -11.85
CA ILE A 645 25.54 22.91 -10.92
C ILE A 645 24.89 22.89 -9.52
N GLY A 646 25.70 22.98 -8.47
CA GLY A 646 25.25 22.98 -7.06
C GLY A 646 24.58 24.28 -6.59
N MET A 647 24.09 25.09 -7.52
CA MET A 647 23.46 26.38 -7.27
C MET A 647 22.29 26.56 -8.24
N VAL A 648 21.16 27.02 -7.73
CA VAL A 648 19.96 27.30 -8.52
C VAL A 648 19.53 28.74 -8.28
N ALA A 649 19.03 29.40 -9.31
CA ALA A 649 18.51 30.75 -9.21
C ALA A 649 17.17 30.86 -9.94
N TRP A 650 16.27 31.69 -9.43
CA TRP A 650 14.99 31.99 -10.06
C TRP A 650 14.74 33.48 -10.08
N ARG A 651 14.06 33.91 -11.14
CA ARG A 651 13.32 35.17 -11.13
C ARG A 651 11.88 34.84 -10.76
N MET A 652 11.41 35.37 -9.65
CA MET A 652 10.04 35.16 -9.16
C MET A 652 9.26 36.48 -9.21
N THR A 653 8.06 36.42 -9.74
CA THR A 653 7.07 37.51 -9.70
C THR A 653 6.00 37.14 -8.69
N LEU A 654 5.96 37.85 -7.56
CA LEU A 654 5.01 37.63 -6.46
C LEU A 654 3.87 38.63 -6.57
N TYR A 655 2.62 38.18 -6.57
CA TYR A 655 1.46 39.07 -6.51
C TYR A 655 1.03 39.18 -5.04
N THR A 656 1.52 40.19 -4.33
CA THR A 656 1.24 40.39 -2.90
C THR A 656 0.13 41.43 -2.68
N PRO A 657 -0.52 41.48 -1.50
CA PRO A 657 -1.54 42.49 -1.23
C PRO A 657 -1.07 43.94 -1.43
N GLU A 658 0.20 44.23 -1.13
CA GLU A 658 0.78 45.57 -1.30
C GLU A 658 1.10 45.89 -2.77
N TYR A 659 1.37 44.85 -3.57
CA TYR A 659 1.66 44.97 -5.00
C TYR A 659 0.84 43.95 -5.81
N PRO A 660 -0.48 44.16 -5.98
CA PRO A 660 -1.34 43.22 -6.70
C PRO A 660 -0.99 43.07 -8.18
N SER A 661 -0.31 44.06 -8.77
CA SER A 661 0.22 44.02 -10.14
C SER A 661 1.44 43.10 -10.29
N GLY A 662 2.00 42.62 -9.17
CA GLY A 662 3.22 41.80 -9.13
C GLY A 662 4.45 42.61 -8.73
N ARG A 663 5.36 41.96 -8.01
CA ARG A 663 6.70 42.45 -7.68
C ARG A 663 7.74 41.37 -7.98
N ASP A 664 8.84 41.76 -8.61
CA ASP A 664 9.90 40.85 -8.99
C ASP A 664 10.97 40.74 -7.89
N ILE A 665 11.49 39.52 -7.70
CA ILE A 665 12.65 39.22 -6.87
C ILE A 665 13.56 38.22 -7.57
N ILE A 666 14.84 38.22 -7.21
CA ILE A 666 15.78 37.14 -7.57
C ILE A 666 16.03 36.29 -6.33
N VAL A 667 15.79 34.98 -6.44
CA VAL A 667 16.08 34.01 -5.38
C VAL A 667 17.24 33.15 -5.84
N ILE A 668 18.25 32.97 -4.99
CA ILE A 668 19.41 32.12 -5.25
C ILE A 668 19.50 31.11 -4.10
N ALA A 669 19.76 29.84 -4.40
CA ALA A 669 19.82 28.78 -3.40
C ALA A 669 20.86 27.72 -3.76
N ASN A 670 21.58 27.21 -2.75
CA ASN A 670 22.46 26.06 -2.93
C ASN A 670 21.65 24.77 -3.06
N ASP A 671 22.09 23.86 -3.94
CA ASP A 671 21.60 22.49 -3.94
C ASP A 671 22.53 21.62 -3.06
N MET A 672 22.10 21.38 -1.82
CA MET A 672 22.84 20.55 -0.86
C MET A 672 22.99 19.09 -1.33
N THR A 673 22.14 18.62 -2.24
CA THR A 673 22.21 17.27 -2.79
C THR A 673 23.32 17.11 -3.83
N TYR A 674 23.84 18.23 -4.35
CA TYR A 674 24.91 18.27 -5.35
C TYR A 674 26.22 18.66 -4.67
N LEU A 675 27.16 17.71 -4.58
CA LEU A 675 28.48 17.93 -3.95
C LEU A 675 28.38 18.71 -2.63
N ILE A 676 27.46 18.30 -1.74
CA ILE A 676 27.18 18.89 -0.42
C ILE A 676 26.94 20.42 -0.44
N GLY A 677 26.43 20.95 -1.56
CA GLY A 677 26.19 22.37 -1.76
C GLY A 677 27.46 23.22 -1.76
N SER A 678 28.61 22.64 -2.08
CA SER A 678 29.90 23.35 -2.13
C SER A 678 29.98 24.35 -3.29
N PHE A 679 30.69 25.45 -3.07
CA PHE A 679 30.91 26.51 -4.06
C PHE A 679 32.11 26.16 -4.94
N GLY A 680 31.83 25.75 -6.18
CA GLY A 680 32.82 25.69 -7.26
C GLY A 680 32.75 26.91 -8.19
N PRO A 681 33.65 27.00 -9.17
CA PRO A 681 33.70 28.16 -10.08
C PRO A 681 32.41 28.41 -10.85
N ARG A 682 31.68 27.34 -11.24
CA ARG A 682 30.41 27.47 -11.96
C ARG A 682 29.29 27.98 -11.06
N GLU A 683 29.24 27.51 -9.82
CA GLU A 683 28.29 27.97 -8.80
C GLU A 683 28.52 29.45 -8.45
N ASP A 684 29.79 29.86 -8.31
CA ASP A 684 30.19 31.25 -8.08
C ASP A 684 29.76 32.15 -9.25
N LEU A 685 29.96 31.71 -10.49
CA LEU A 685 29.53 32.44 -11.69
C LEU A 685 28.02 32.63 -11.70
N LEU A 686 27.24 31.57 -11.46
CA LEU A 686 25.77 31.70 -11.39
C LEU A 686 25.36 32.71 -10.32
N PHE A 687 25.93 32.60 -9.12
CA PHE A 687 25.66 33.50 -8.02
C PHE A 687 26.01 34.96 -8.36
N TYR A 688 27.16 35.18 -9.01
CA TYR A 688 27.61 36.49 -9.48
C TYR A 688 26.66 37.08 -10.52
N HIS A 689 26.32 36.33 -11.59
CA HIS A 689 25.48 36.80 -12.67
C HIS A 689 24.05 37.09 -12.21
N ALA A 690 23.46 36.22 -11.39
CA ALA A 690 22.14 36.44 -10.80
C ALA A 690 22.13 37.66 -9.86
N SER A 691 23.17 37.84 -9.03
CA SER A 691 23.32 39.03 -8.18
C SER A 691 23.49 40.32 -8.99
N LYS A 692 24.25 40.26 -10.10
CA LYS A 692 24.43 41.39 -11.03
C LYS A 692 23.12 41.75 -11.73
N LEU A 693 22.30 40.76 -12.10
CA LEU A 693 20.98 40.98 -12.67
C LEU A 693 20.04 41.69 -11.69
N SER A 694 19.95 41.22 -10.45
CA SER A 694 19.14 41.88 -9.40
C SER A 694 19.52 43.34 -9.21
N ARG A 695 20.83 43.63 -9.10
CA ARG A 695 21.34 45.01 -8.98
C ARG A 695 21.00 45.88 -10.20
N ARG A 696 21.06 45.32 -11.41
CA ARG A 696 20.74 46.04 -12.65
C ARG A 696 19.25 46.41 -12.70
N LEU A 697 18.38 45.49 -12.28
CA LEU A 697 16.93 45.69 -12.28
C LEU A 697 16.45 46.48 -11.06
N GLY A 698 17.29 46.68 -10.04
CA GLY A 698 16.91 47.36 -8.80
C GLY A 698 15.93 46.55 -7.94
N ILE A 699 15.89 45.23 -8.12
CA ILE A 699 14.95 44.32 -7.42
C ILE A 699 15.66 43.57 -6.28
N PRO A 700 14.93 43.17 -5.21
CA PRO A 700 15.51 42.42 -4.09
C PRO A 700 16.17 41.10 -4.51
N ARG A 701 17.27 40.75 -3.84
CA ARG A 701 17.94 39.46 -3.95
C ARG A 701 17.82 38.69 -2.64
N ILE A 702 17.19 37.53 -2.68
CA ILE A 702 17.10 36.60 -1.55
C ILE A 702 18.09 35.45 -1.77
N TYR A 703 18.83 35.10 -0.74
CA TYR A 703 19.77 33.98 -0.77
C TYR A 703 19.40 32.96 0.31
N LEU A 704 19.17 31.71 -0.11
CA LEU A 704 18.85 30.58 0.76
C LEU A 704 20.11 29.74 0.95
N ALA A 705 20.71 29.84 2.14
CA ALA A 705 22.03 29.28 2.42
C ALA A 705 21.94 27.89 3.06
N ALA A 706 22.30 26.85 2.29
CA ALA A 706 22.52 25.49 2.78
C ALA A 706 23.75 24.91 2.05
N ASN A 707 24.94 25.15 2.60
CA ASN A 707 26.22 24.86 1.94
C ASN A 707 27.31 24.42 2.93
N SER A 708 28.44 23.99 2.36
CA SER A 708 29.65 23.56 3.06
C SER A 708 30.86 24.49 2.81
N GLY A 709 30.64 25.68 2.24
CA GLY A 709 31.69 26.61 1.85
C GLY A 709 32.31 26.30 0.48
N ALA A 710 33.57 26.69 0.29
CA ALA A 710 34.30 26.49 -0.96
C ALA A 710 34.52 25.00 -1.25
N ARG A 711 34.45 24.61 -2.54
CA ARG A 711 34.77 23.25 -2.97
C ARG A 711 36.25 22.97 -2.74
N ILE A 712 36.52 21.88 -2.03
CA ILE A 712 37.86 21.39 -1.77
C ILE A 712 38.02 20.08 -2.53
N GLY A 713 39.13 19.95 -3.24
CA GLY A 713 39.51 18.74 -3.96
C GLY A 713 41.02 18.65 -4.08
N MET A 714 41.54 17.44 -4.24
CA MET A 714 42.92 17.18 -4.65
C MET A 714 42.89 16.52 -6.02
N ALA A 715 44.00 16.58 -6.76
CA ALA A 715 44.12 15.93 -8.07
C ALA A 715 44.12 14.39 -7.90
N GLU A 716 42.94 13.77 -7.99
CA GLU A 716 42.76 12.31 -7.82
C GLU A 716 43.51 11.53 -8.90
N GLU A 717 43.68 12.10 -10.10
CA GLU A 717 44.49 11.51 -11.17
C GLU A 717 45.97 11.38 -10.78
N ILE A 718 46.50 12.31 -9.98
CA ILE A 718 47.88 12.27 -9.50
C ILE A 718 48.02 11.35 -8.30
N LYS A 719 47.01 11.32 -7.42
CA LYS A 719 47.01 10.54 -6.18
C LYS A 719 47.23 9.04 -6.41
N SER A 720 46.79 8.50 -7.55
CA SER A 720 46.98 7.10 -7.92
C SER A 720 48.32 6.81 -8.61
N LEU A 721 49.05 7.84 -9.04
CA LEU A 721 50.24 7.72 -9.90
C LEU A 721 51.54 8.19 -9.24
N TYR A 722 51.49 9.03 -8.20
CA TYR A 722 52.70 9.54 -7.57
C TYR A 722 53.43 8.46 -6.77
N HIS A 723 54.75 8.55 -6.83
CA HIS A 723 55.68 7.74 -6.06
C HIS A 723 56.41 8.63 -5.05
N VAL A 724 56.86 8.04 -3.94
CA VAL A 724 57.60 8.74 -2.89
C VAL A 724 59.06 8.30 -2.96
N ALA A 725 59.98 9.24 -3.08
CA ALA A 725 61.40 8.99 -2.95
C ALA A 725 61.78 9.04 -1.46
N TRP A 726 61.88 7.88 -0.81
CA TRP A 726 62.23 7.76 0.60
C TRP A 726 63.71 8.07 0.86
N GLU A 727 64.05 8.46 2.09
CA GLU A 727 65.45 8.54 2.51
C GLU A 727 66.09 7.14 2.59
N ASP A 728 65.30 6.17 3.05
CA ASP A 728 65.65 4.75 3.17
C ASP A 728 64.41 3.91 2.82
N LEU A 729 64.53 3.01 1.83
CA LEU A 729 63.41 2.18 1.36
C LEU A 729 62.97 1.15 2.41
N GLU A 730 63.88 0.69 3.26
CA GLU A 730 63.61 -0.31 4.30
C GLU A 730 63.05 0.34 5.58
N GLU A 731 63.27 1.65 5.78
CA GLU A 731 62.78 2.41 6.95
C GLU A 731 62.09 3.73 6.55
N PRO A 732 60.82 3.69 6.06
CA PRO A 732 60.07 4.87 5.63
C PRO A 732 59.86 5.95 6.71
N ASP A 733 59.91 5.57 8.00
CA ASP A 733 59.73 6.48 9.14
C ASP A 733 60.85 7.53 9.25
N LYS A 734 62.00 7.33 8.57
CA LYS A 734 63.07 8.33 8.47
C LYS A 734 62.67 9.56 7.65
N GLY A 735 61.57 9.48 6.91
CA GLY A 735 61.05 10.56 6.07
C GLY A 735 61.33 10.36 4.58
N PHE A 736 60.89 11.32 3.77
CA PHE A 736 61.01 11.29 2.31
C PHE A 736 61.70 12.54 1.76
N LYS A 737 62.39 12.38 0.63
CA LYS A 737 63.11 13.45 -0.09
C LYS A 737 62.15 14.29 -0.94
N TYR A 738 61.32 13.64 -1.74
CA TYR A 738 60.36 14.28 -2.65
C TYR A 738 59.33 13.28 -3.20
N ILE A 739 58.32 13.78 -3.90
CA ILE A 739 57.36 12.99 -4.68
C ILE A 739 57.65 13.11 -6.18
N TYR A 740 57.46 12.04 -6.93
CA TYR A 740 57.80 11.98 -8.34
C TYR A 740 56.84 11.09 -9.14
N LEU A 741 56.89 11.22 -10.46
CA LEU A 741 56.24 10.32 -11.41
C LEU A 741 57.30 9.57 -12.22
N THR A 742 57.00 8.34 -12.59
CA THR A 742 57.81 7.61 -13.59
C THR A 742 57.64 8.28 -14.96
N PRO A 743 58.56 8.08 -15.92
CA PRO A 743 58.39 8.61 -17.28
C PRO A 743 57.11 8.12 -17.96
N GLU A 744 56.68 6.90 -17.64
CA GLU A 744 55.43 6.32 -18.14
C GLU A 744 54.20 7.02 -17.55
N ASP A 745 54.19 7.26 -16.23
CA ASP A 745 53.07 7.91 -15.55
C ASP A 745 53.01 9.40 -15.87
N PHE A 746 54.16 10.08 -15.97
CA PHE A 746 54.22 11.47 -16.40
C PHE A 746 53.64 11.65 -17.81
N LYS A 747 53.90 10.72 -18.73
CA LYS A 747 53.34 10.76 -20.08
C LYS A 747 51.81 10.71 -20.09
N LYS A 748 51.19 9.98 -19.16
CA LYS A 748 49.72 9.88 -19.02
C LYS A 748 49.09 11.23 -18.63
N VAL A 749 49.74 11.97 -17.73
CA VAL A 749 49.20 13.23 -17.18
C VAL A 749 49.70 14.50 -17.90
N SER A 750 50.79 14.39 -18.66
CA SER A 750 51.34 15.50 -19.43
C SER A 750 50.39 16.01 -20.53
N ALA A 751 49.48 15.17 -21.01
CA ALA A 751 48.51 15.54 -22.05
C ALA A 751 47.44 16.52 -21.54
N VAL A 752 47.14 16.48 -20.25
CA VAL A 752 46.12 17.29 -19.57
C VAL A 752 46.72 18.45 -18.75
N ASN A 753 48.04 18.62 -18.77
CA ASN A 753 48.78 19.63 -18.00
C ASN A 753 48.47 19.61 -16.49
N SER A 754 48.17 18.44 -15.92
CA SER A 754 47.79 18.33 -14.50
C SER A 754 48.93 18.60 -13.52
N VAL A 755 50.19 18.50 -13.97
CA VAL A 755 51.38 18.67 -13.11
C VAL A 755 52.52 19.38 -13.84
N HIS A 756 53.29 20.17 -13.10
CA HIS A 756 54.63 20.57 -13.49
C HIS A 756 55.65 19.70 -12.78
N ALA A 757 56.55 19.10 -13.55
CA ALA A 757 57.59 18.23 -13.02
C ALA A 757 58.92 18.45 -13.74
N VAL A 758 60.01 18.23 -13.03
CA VAL A 758 61.38 18.34 -13.55
C VAL A 758 61.99 16.95 -13.63
N LEU A 759 62.51 16.59 -14.81
CA LEU A 759 63.23 15.34 -14.99
C LEU A 759 64.56 15.41 -14.24
N ILE A 760 64.75 14.48 -13.31
CA ILE A 760 65.97 14.26 -12.56
C ILE A 760 66.40 12.80 -12.69
N GLU A 761 67.68 12.54 -12.52
CA GLU A 761 68.22 11.19 -12.43
C GLU A 761 68.60 10.96 -10.96
N ASP A 762 67.94 10.00 -10.32
CA ASP A 762 68.18 9.65 -8.92
C ASP A 762 68.14 8.13 -8.78
N GLU A 763 69.07 7.56 -8.00
CA GLU A 763 69.25 6.11 -7.83
C GLU A 763 69.38 5.30 -9.14
N GLY A 764 69.82 5.95 -10.23
CA GLY A 764 69.96 5.33 -11.56
C GLY A 764 68.65 5.24 -12.35
N GLU A 765 67.58 5.86 -11.87
CA GLU A 765 66.28 5.90 -12.53
C GLU A 765 65.91 7.34 -12.97
N PRO A 766 65.38 7.53 -14.19
CA PRO A 766 64.80 8.81 -14.59
C PRO A 766 63.48 9.05 -13.84
N ARG A 767 63.42 10.10 -13.02
CA ARG A 767 62.26 10.46 -12.20
C ARG A 767 61.78 11.86 -12.54
N TYR A 768 60.48 12.04 -12.74
CA TYR A 768 59.87 13.37 -12.89
C TYR A 768 59.46 13.90 -11.53
N LYS A 769 60.34 14.65 -10.87
CA LYS A 769 60.05 15.26 -9.57
C LYS A 769 58.96 16.32 -9.71
N ILE A 770 57.86 16.15 -9.00
CA ILE A 770 56.71 17.06 -9.04
C ILE A 770 57.10 18.37 -8.33
N THR A 771 56.97 19.50 -9.02
CA THR A 771 57.15 20.84 -8.43
C THR A 771 55.82 21.47 -8.06
N ASP A 772 54.83 21.36 -8.96
CA ASP A 772 53.51 21.96 -8.81
C ASP A 772 52.43 20.97 -9.26
N ILE A 773 51.34 20.90 -8.50
CA ILE A 773 50.13 20.14 -8.87
C ILE A 773 49.06 21.16 -9.25
N ILE A 774 48.63 21.12 -10.52
CA ILE A 774 47.62 22.03 -11.07
C ILE A 774 46.25 21.36 -11.04
N GLY A 775 46.20 20.05 -11.35
CA GLY A 775 44.97 19.30 -11.58
C GLY A 775 44.43 19.48 -13.01
N GLU A 776 43.68 18.50 -13.49
CA GLU A 776 43.06 18.55 -14.81
C GLU A 776 42.09 19.75 -14.98
N TYR A 777 42.05 20.33 -16.18
CA TYR A 777 41.21 21.49 -16.45
C TYR A 777 39.72 21.10 -16.47
N GLY A 778 39.01 21.37 -15.37
CA GLY A 778 37.58 21.09 -15.22
C GLY A 778 37.24 19.92 -14.29
N SER A 779 38.22 19.37 -13.56
CA SER A 779 38.00 18.31 -12.56
C SER A 779 37.48 18.80 -11.20
N ASN A 780 37.32 20.12 -11.00
CA ASN A 780 36.70 20.73 -9.80
C ASN A 780 35.65 21.79 -10.13
#